data_AF-A0AAX7SFF9-F1
#
_entry.id   AF-A0AAX7SFF9-F1
#
_cell.length_a   1.000
_cell.length_b   1.000
_cell.length_c   1.000
_cell.angle_alpha   90.00
_cell.angle_beta   90.00
_cell.angle_gamma   90.00
#
_symmetry.space_group_name_H-M   'P 1'
#
loop_
_entity.id
_entity.type
_entity.pdbx_description
1 polymer ?
#
loop_
_entity_poly.entity_id
_entity_poly.type
_entity_poly.pdbx_seq_one_letter_code
_entity_poly.pdbx_strand_id
1 'polypeptide(L)'
;SSCIGFPPSSSVWDTSSQKKTGFQYLGASLERRKLLETDSKSLRSMNGSRRNSGSSLVSSSSASSNLSHLEEDSWILWGRIVNEWEDVRKKKEKQLKDLVRKGIPHHFRAIVWQLLGNAQNMPIKDQYSELLKMTSPCEKLIRRDIARTYPEHEFFKEKDSLGQEVLFNVMKAYSLVDREVGYCQGSAFIVGLLLMQMPEEEAFCVFVKLMQDYRLRELFKPSMAELGLCMYQFEYMIQEQLPELHIHFQAQSFHTSMYASSWFLTIFLTSFPLPVATRIFDIFMCEGLEIVFRVGLAILQMNQAELIQLDMEGMLQHFQKVIPHQLDSGPDKVIQVAYQVKYNAKKMKKLEKEYTTIKTKEMEEQVEIKRLRTENRLLKQRIDTLEKESASLADRLIQGQVTRAQEAEENYLVKRELATVKQQSEEAGAQLEQAKKTIKQLQQQQQPQGKGPPRFSEESVLQLERELVQARLKEAESQCALKEMQDKILDMEKRNTSLPDDTNVARLQEELIGVKLREAEALTGLKELRQQVRDLEDHWQRHLARTASRWKDSSKKNTMSELQDELMSVRLREAEAQAELREMRQRMLELETQNQIHNNQLRRAEQESRSLQERVQKLTTQNKDLNVQLQEIKRRQAEIECKSKEEVMAVRLREADNIAAMAELQQQISELEIQKEEGKVQGQLNHTDSSQYIRDLKDQIAELQHEIRCLKGQRGRLANQPTFDGIHIVNHYRADDESYQSSDDDGVKVSPLQVPQQRSRIKLHPKLEDTDSDEEEEEDGEALRISVPQSSSHKTTSV
;
A
#
# COMPACT_ATOMS: atom_id res chain seq x y z
N SER A 1 31.33 46.94 20.24
CA SER A 1 32.48 46.04 20.48
C SER A 1 32.12 44.67 19.93
N SER A 2 32.89 44.05 19.03
CA SER A 2 34.16 44.49 18.44
C SER A 2 34.20 44.20 16.95
N CYS A 3 34.81 45.10 16.18
CA CYS A 3 34.96 44.96 14.74
C CYS A 3 36.21 44.11 14.41
N ILE A 4 36.21 43.50 13.22
CA ILE A 4 37.29 43.56 12.22
C ILE A 4 36.66 43.18 10.89
N GLY A 5 37.00 43.88 9.81
CA GLY A 5 36.48 43.63 8.47
C GLY A 5 37.62 43.52 7.46
N PHE A 6 37.33 42.89 6.32
CA PHE A 6 38.22 42.81 5.15
C PHE A 6 37.41 43.10 3.85
N PRO A 7 38.06 43.45 2.73
CA PRO A 7 37.55 44.53 1.89
C PRO A 7 37.01 44.09 0.52
N PRO A 8 36.30 44.98 -0.20
CA PRO A 8 36.07 44.80 -1.63
C PRO A 8 37.40 44.91 -2.38
N SER A 9 37.76 43.89 -3.15
CA SER A 9 38.87 43.95 -4.10
C SER A 9 38.44 43.41 -5.46
N SER A 10 38.28 44.32 -6.41
CA SER A 10 38.19 43.98 -7.83
C SER A 10 39.53 43.39 -8.28
N SER A 11 39.51 42.19 -8.84
CA SER A 11 40.64 41.65 -9.57
C SER A 11 40.14 40.94 -10.83
N VAL A 12 40.55 41.48 -11.99
CA VAL A 12 40.31 40.85 -13.29
C VAL A 12 41.37 39.75 -13.44
N TRP A 13 40.97 38.50 -13.24
CA TRP A 13 41.85 37.35 -13.45
C TRP A 13 41.80 36.89 -14.91
N ASP A 14 42.97 36.53 -15.43
CA ASP A 14 43.22 36.46 -16.88
C ASP A 14 42.58 35.23 -17.57
N THR A 15 41.42 35.45 -18.18
CA THR A 15 40.74 34.49 -19.09
C THR A 15 41.55 34.04 -20.32
N SER A 16 42.74 34.60 -20.57
CA SER A 16 43.60 34.24 -21.70
C SER A 16 44.49 33.03 -21.42
N SER A 17 44.79 32.73 -20.15
CA SER A 17 45.79 31.73 -19.79
C SER A 17 45.21 30.31 -19.64
N GLN A 18 44.04 30.13 -19.01
CA GLN A 18 43.39 28.81 -18.92
C GLN A 18 42.89 28.28 -20.28
N LYS A 19 42.62 29.16 -21.26
CA LYS A 19 42.27 28.73 -22.62
C LYS A 19 43.41 27.97 -23.33
N LYS A 20 44.67 28.24 -22.97
CA LYS A 20 45.84 27.63 -23.65
C LYS A 20 46.03 26.15 -23.36
N THR A 21 45.65 25.65 -22.17
CA THR A 21 45.79 24.23 -21.81
C THR A 21 44.64 23.38 -22.36
N GLY A 22 43.40 23.86 -22.35
CA GLY A 22 42.28 23.18 -23.02
C GLY A 22 42.52 23.00 -24.53
N PHE A 23 43.06 24.04 -25.18
CA PHE A 23 43.50 23.96 -26.58
C PHE A 23 44.70 23.02 -26.81
N GLN A 24 45.44 22.57 -25.79
CA GLN A 24 46.52 21.59 -25.97
C GLN A 24 46.01 20.14 -26.00
N TYR A 25 44.93 19.78 -25.33
CA TYR A 25 44.38 18.40 -25.39
C TYR A 25 43.50 18.18 -26.65
N LEU A 26 42.60 19.12 -26.96
CA LEU A 26 41.92 19.16 -28.26
C LEU A 26 42.94 19.38 -29.40
N GLY A 27 43.96 20.22 -29.14
CA GLY A 27 45.11 20.41 -30.02
C GLY A 27 45.83 19.11 -30.32
N ALA A 28 46.28 18.35 -29.30
CA ALA A 28 46.96 17.07 -29.50
C ALA A 28 46.12 16.06 -30.28
N SER A 29 44.79 16.04 -30.13
CA SER A 29 43.88 15.21 -30.93
C SER A 29 43.73 15.67 -32.41
N LEU A 30 43.91 16.97 -32.67
CA LEU A 30 43.96 17.56 -34.03
C LEU A 30 45.37 17.52 -34.64
N GLU A 31 46.42 17.50 -33.82
CA GLU A 31 47.82 17.57 -34.20
C GLU A 31 48.37 16.17 -34.48
N ARG A 32 47.96 15.17 -33.71
CA ARG A 32 48.10 13.74 -34.05
C ARG A 32 47.35 13.39 -35.35
N ARG A 33 46.26 14.10 -35.64
CA ARG A 33 45.52 14.04 -36.93
C ARG A 33 46.34 14.64 -38.07
N LYS A 34 46.93 15.82 -37.85
CA LYS A 34 47.83 16.48 -38.82
C LYS A 34 49.11 15.70 -39.08
N LEU A 35 49.72 15.07 -38.07
CA LEU A 35 50.95 14.29 -38.23
C LEU A 35 50.75 13.15 -39.24
N LEU A 36 49.67 12.37 -39.06
CA LEU A 36 49.28 11.30 -39.99
C LEU A 36 48.91 11.85 -41.38
N GLU A 37 48.35 13.06 -41.45
CA GLU A 37 48.07 13.74 -42.73
C GLU A 37 49.34 14.25 -43.42
N THR A 38 50.39 14.63 -42.67
CA THR A 38 51.70 14.99 -43.21
C THR A 38 52.49 13.76 -43.68
N ASP A 39 52.43 12.63 -42.96
CA ASP A 39 53.00 11.37 -43.43
C ASP A 39 52.30 10.88 -44.71
N SER A 40 50.97 11.01 -44.75
CA SER A 40 50.14 10.74 -45.95
C SER A 40 50.47 11.64 -47.16
N LYS A 41 51.07 12.81 -46.93
CA LYS A 41 51.55 13.72 -47.98
C LYS A 41 53.02 13.48 -48.33
N SER A 42 53.84 13.09 -47.35
CA SER A 42 55.23 12.66 -47.54
C SER A 42 55.32 11.44 -48.47
N LEU A 43 54.50 10.41 -48.21
CA LEU A 43 54.42 9.20 -49.04
C LEU A 43 53.91 9.46 -50.47
N ARG A 44 53.25 10.60 -50.74
CA ARG A 44 52.83 11.00 -52.10
C ARG A 44 53.94 11.68 -52.92
N SER A 45 55.10 11.98 -52.31
CA SER A 45 56.20 12.69 -52.98
C SER A 45 57.19 11.78 -53.73
N MET A 46 57.17 10.45 -53.48
CA MET A 46 58.24 9.54 -53.96
C MET A 46 57.99 8.79 -55.28
N ASN A 47 56.79 8.83 -55.87
CA ASN A 47 56.53 8.19 -57.18
C ASN A 47 56.58 9.19 -58.35
N GLY A 48 57.80 9.67 -58.64
CA GLY A 48 58.06 10.76 -59.58
C GLY A 48 58.91 10.46 -60.81
N SER A 49 59.24 9.20 -61.14
CA SER A 49 60.00 8.89 -62.37
C SER A 49 59.86 7.46 -62.90
N ARG A 50 59.16 7.31 -64.03
CA ARG A 50 59.66 6.70 -65.29
C ARG A 50 58.56 6.69 -66.36
N ARG A 51 58.89 7.17 -67.57
CA ARG A 51 57.96 7.19 -68.71
C ARG A 51 58.29 6.06 -69.70
N ASN A 52 57.27 5.26 -70.00
CA ASN A 52 56.93 4.71 -71.32
C ASN A 52 58.02 3.99 -72.16
N SER A 53 57.82 2.69 -72.40
CA SER A 53 58.12 1.99 -73.66
C SER A 53 57.36 0.66 -73.72
N GLY A 54 57.01 0.20 -74.92
CA GLY A 54 56.57 -1.19 -75.16
C GLY A 54 55.06 -1.42 -75.29
N SER A 55 54.57 -1.35 -76.54
CA SER A 55 53.26 -1.85 -76.98
C SER A 55 53.07 -3.34 -76.65
N SER A 56 51.84 -3.77 -76.30
CA SER A 56 51.06 -4.67 -77.18
C SER A 56 49.65 -5.04 -76.65
N LEU A 57 48.88 -5.58 -77.59
CA LEU A 57 47.57 -6.26 -77.48
C LEU A 57 47.63 -7.42 -76.45
N VAL A 58 46.55 -8.00 -75.93
CA VAL A 58 45.27 -8.36 -76.58
C VAL A 58 44.12 -8.43 -75.57
N SER A 59 42.88 -8.27 -76.05
CA SER A 59 41.66 -8.62 -75.30
C SER A 59 41.41 -10.13 -75.29
N SER A 60 41.00 -10.69 -74.15
CA SER A 60 40.23 -11.94 -74.09
C SER A 60 39.29 -11.90 -72.87
N SER A 61 38.17 -12.61 -72.94
CA SER A 61 37.00 -12.35 -72.09
C SER A 61 36.58 -13.52 -71.21
N SER A 62 36.21 -13.20 -69.97
CA SER A 62 35.19 -13.85 -69.14
C SER A 62 35.27 -15.37 -68.91
N ALA A 63 35.72 -15.78 -67.72
CA ALA A 63 35.08 -16.83 -66.94
C ALA A 63 35.27 -16.61 -65.42
N SER A 64 34.18 -16.74 -64.66
CA SER A 64 34.07 -17.11 -63.24
C SER A 64 35.21 -16.76 -62.25
N SER A 65 34.87 -15.87 -61.30
CA SER A 65 35.16 -15.95 -59.85
C SER A 65 36.57 -16.32 -59.35
N ASN A 66 37.20 -15.37 -58.64
CA ASN A 66 37.86 -15.67 -57.34
C ASN A 66 38.11 -14.40 -56.51
N LEU A 67 37.21 -14.14 -55.55
CA LEU A 67 37.44 -13.60 -54.18
C LEU A 67 38.50 -12.50 -53.89
N SER A 68 39.03 -11.77 -54.88
CA SER A 68 40.17 -10.86 -54.72
C SER A 68 39.81 -9.36 -54.68
N HIS A 69 38.54 -9.03 -54.43
CA HIS A 69 38.08 -7.64 -54.24
C HIS A 69 37.68 -7.36 -52.77
N LEU A 70 38.25 -8.15 -51.86
CA LEU A 70 38.20 -7.90 -50.42
C LEU A 70 39.05 -6.67 -50.09
N GLU A 71 38.60 -5.91 -49.08
CA GLU A 71 39.33 -4.79 -48.50
C GLU A 71 39.68 -3.66 -49.48
N GLU A 72 38.64 -2.96 -49.97
CA GLU A 72 38.74 -1.50 -49.86
C GLU A 72 38.97 -1.17 -48.38
N ASP A 73 40.03 -0.41 -48.09
CA ASP A 73 40.33 0.09 -46.74
C ASP A 73 39.04 0.57 -46.06
N SER A 74 38.76 0.08 -44.85
CA SER A 74 37.56 0.49 -44.10
C SER A 74 37.50 2.02 -43.95
N TRP A 75 38.66 2.67 -43.92
CA TRP A 75 38.82 4.11 -43.98
C TRP A 75 38.26 4.74 -45.29
N ILE A 76 38.65 4.20 -46.45
CA ILE A 76 38.24 4.69 -47.76
C ILE A 76 36.74 4.47 -47.98
N LEU A 77 36.23 3.30 -47.57
CA LEU A 77 34.81 2.96 -47.68
C LEU A 77 33.94 3.92 -46.85
N TRP A 78 34.27 4.14 -45.57
CA TRP A 78 33.53 5.08 -44.72
C TRP A 78 33.72 6.54 -45.17
N GLY A 79 34.89 6.92 -45.68
CA GLY A 79 35.12 8.23 -46.31
C GLY A 79 34.20 8.47 -47.52
N ARG A 80 34.05 7.48 -48.40
CA ARG A 80 33.08 7.55 -49.52
C ARG A 80 31.65 7.68 -49.01
N ILE A 81 31.25 6.89 -48.01
CA ILE A 81 29.90 6.88 -47.45
C ILE A 81 29.52 8.23 -46.82
N VAL A 82 30.44 8.89 -46.12
CA VAL A 82 30.22 10.22 -45.55
C VAL A 82 30.09 11.28 -46.63
N ASN A 83 30.92 11.23 -47.68
CA ASN A 83 30.88 12.20 -48.79
C ASN A 83 29.65 12.02 -49.70
N GLU A 84 29.19 10.78 -49.91
CA GLU A 84 28.03 10.42 -50.75
C GLU A 84 26.74 10.22 -49.93
N TRP A 85 26.66 10.75 -48.70
CA TRP A 85 25.65 10.34 -47.70
C TRP A 85 24.21 10.33 -48.21
N GLU A 86 23.76 11.42 -48.85
CA GLU A 86 22.39 11.55 -49.33
C GLU A 86 22.03 10.51 -50.41
N ASP A 87 23.00 10.07 -51.20
CA ASP A 87 22.81 9.00 -52.18
C ASP A 87 22.91 7.61 -51.55
N VAL A 88 23.85 7.40 -50.61
CA VAL A 88 23.96 6.14 -49.87
C VAL A 88 22.72 5.87 -49.04
N ARG A 89 22.20 6.88 -48.33
CA ARG A 89 21.00 6.77 -47.49
C ARG A 89 19.74 6.44 -48.31
N LYS A 90 19.60 7.00 -49.53
CA LYS A 90 18.43 6.80 -50.38
C LYS A 90 18.50 5.56 -51.28
N LYS A 91 19.71 5.19 -51.75
CA LYS A 91 19.90 4.13 -52.76
C LYS A 91 20.55 2.85 -52.20
N LYS A 92 21.19 2.91 -51.03
CA LYS A 92 22.01 1.83 -50.44
C LYS A 92 21.75 1.60 -48.94
N GLU A 93 20.57 1.97 -48.43
CA GLU A 93 20.22 1.92 -46.99
C GLU A 93 20.56 0.57 -46.31
N LYS A 94 20.27 -0.56 -46.97
CA LYS A 94 20.61 -1.89 -46.46
C LYS A 94 22.12 -2.09 -46.30
N GLN A 95 22.92 -1.65 -47.28
CA GLN A 95 24.38 -1.74 -47.22
C GLN A 95 24.94 -0.87 -46.09
N LEU A 96 24.36 0.32 -45.86
CA LEU A 96 24.70 1.19 -44.74
C LEU A 96 24.44 0.48 -43.40
N LYS A 97 23.27 -0.12 -43.20
CA LYS A 97 22.94 -0.92 -42.00
C LYS A 97 23.91 -2.07 -41.81
N ASP A 98 24.18 -2.85 -42.85
CA ASP A 98 25.10 -3.99 -42.80
C ASP A 98 26.58 -3.57 -42.55
N LEU A 99 26.95 -2.30 -42.78
CA LEU A 99 28.24 -1.73 -42.39
C LEU A 99 28.27 -1.18 -40.96
N VAL A 100 27.21 -0.51 -40.49
CA VAL A 100 27.07 -0.10 -39.07
C VAL A 100 27.12 -1.33 -38.14
N ARG A 101 26.49 -2.43 -38.55
CA ARG A 101 26.53 -3.74 -37.87
C ARG A 101 27.93 -4.34 -37.76
N LYS A 102 28.79 -4.11 -38.76
CA LYS A 102 30.22 -4.52 -38.71
C LYS A 102 31.05 -3.59 -37.84
N GLY A 103 30.91 -2.29 -38.02
CA GLY A 103 31.63 -1.29 -37.23
C GLY A 103 31.68 0.08 -37.89
N ILE A 104 31.35 1.12 -37.11
CA ILE A 104 31.74 2.49 -37.43
C ILE A 104 33.14 2.71 -36.83
N PRO A 105 34.19 2.98 -37.64
CA PRO A 105 35.51 3.27 -37.10
C PRO A 105 35.47 4.55 -36.25
N HIS A 106 36.20 4.55 -35.13
CA HIS A 106 36.11 5.62 -34.11
C HIS A 106 36.18 7.04 -34.68
N HIS A 107 37.11 7.32 -35.61
CA HIS A 107 37.28 8.65 -36.19
C HIS A 107 36.11 9.12 -37.09
N PHE A 108 35.23 8.20 -37.54
CA PHE A 108 34.02 8.52 -38.30
C PHE A 108 32.77 8.68 -37.43
N ARG A 109 32.73 8.14 -36.20
CA ARG A 109 31.53 8.17 -35.32
C ARG A 109 30.94 9.56 -35.14
N ALA A 110 31.82 10.54 -34.87
CA ALA A 110 31.44 11.94 -34.70
C ALA A 110 30.57 12.48 -35.84
N ILE A 111 30.86 12.06 -37.09
CA ILE A 111 30.18 12.50 -38.30
C ILE A 111 28.99 11.57 -38.61
N VAL A 112 29.20 10.25 -38.55
CA VAL A 112 28.17 9.26 -38.91
C VAL A 112 26.99 9.30 -37.95
N TRP A 113 27.19 9.50 -36.64
CA TRP A 113 26.08 9.66 -35.70
C TRP A 113 25.27 10.94 -35.96
N GLN A 114 25.92 12.07 -36.30
CA GLN A 114 25.22 13.29 -36.73
C GLN A 114 24.43 13.11 -38.03
N LEU A 115 24.99 12.35 -38.99
CA LEU A 115 24.36 12.05 -40.28
C LEU A 115 23.16 11.09 -40.13
N LEU A 116 23.28 10.08 -39.27
CA LEU A 116 22.20 9.15 -38.91
C LEU A 116 21.05 9.87 -38.18
N GLY A 117 21.38 10.68 -37.17
CA GLY A 117 20.42 11.51 -36.43
C GLY A 117 19.86 12.72 -37.21
N ASN A 118 20.42 13.03 -38.39
CA ASN A 118 20.13 14.26 -39.14
C ASN A 118 20.27 15.55 -38.29
N ALA A 119 21.34 15.62 -37.49
CA ALA A 119 21.54 16.60 -36.43
C ALA A 119 22.44 17.80 -36.81
N GLN A 120 23.04 17.80 -38.01
CA GLN A 120 24.11 18.74 -38.39
C GLN A 120 23.67 20.22 -38.42
N ASN A 121 22.46 20.50 -38.92
CA ASN A 121 21.95 21.85 -39.17
C ASN A 121 20.64 22.09 -38.39
N MET A 122 20.69 21.90 -37.07
CA MET A 122 19.54 22.07 -36.18
C MET A 122 19.39 23.54 -35.72
N PRO A 123 18.24 24.22 -35.91
CA PRO A 123 18.04 25.60 -35.45
C PRO A 123 18.15 25.82 -33.93
N ILE A 124 18.12 24.74 -33.15
CA ILE A 124 18.33 24.79 -31.69
C ILE A 124 19.82 24.96 -31.33
N LYS A 125 20.75 24.73 -32.27
CA LYS A 125 22.18 24.92 -32.08
C LYS A 125 22.51 26.38 -31.76
N ASP A 126 21.94 27.30 -32.54
CA ASP A 126 22.12 28.75 -32.37
C ASP A 126 21.62 29.23 -30.98
N GLN A 127 20.57 28.58 -30.47
CA GLN A 127 19.97 28.84 -29.15
C GLN A 127 20.78 28.27 -27.98
N TYR A 128 21.74 27.36 -28.22
CA TYR A 128 22.50 26.71 -27.15
C TYR A 128 23.22 27.73 -26.25
N SER A 129 23.84 28.74 -26.87
CA SER A 129 24.53 29.82 -26.16
C SER A 129 23.59 30.69 -25.31
N GLU A 130 22.28 30.66 -25.53
CA GLU A 130 21.28 31.36 -24.73
C GLU A 130 20.75 30.48 -23.60
N LEU A 131 20.48 29.20 -23.88
CA LEU A 131 20.06 28.20 -22.90
C LEU A 131 21.06 28.08 -21.74
N LEU A 132 22.38 28.15 -22.01
CA LEU A 132 23.41 28.11 -20.95
C LEU A 132 23.35 29.33 -19.99
N LYS A 133 22.86 30.48 -20.44
CA LYS A 133 22.72 31.71 -19.64
C LYS A 133 21.51 31.66 -18.69
N MET A 134 20.52 30.83 -18.99
CA MET A 134 19.33 30.62 -18.15
C MET A 134 19.68 29.75 -16.92
N THR A 135 18.80 29.71 -15.91
CA THR A 135 18.93 28.79 -14.75
C THR A 135 17.99 27.60 -14.90
N SER A 136 18.46 26.37 -14.69
CA SER A 136 17.62 25.18 -14.69
C SER A 136 17.26 24.72 -13.27
N PRO A 137 16.01 24.27 -13.02
CA PRO A 137 15.66 23.65 -11.74
C PRO A 137 16.40 22.33 -11.49
N CYS A 138 16.91 21.68 -12.56
CA CYS A 138 17.56 20.37 -12.49
C CYS A 138 19.05 20.42 -12.09
N GLU A 139 19.69 21.60 -12.00
CA GLU A 139 21.15 21.72 -11.87
C GLU A 139 21.75 20.94 -10.68
N LYS A 140 21.03 20.84 -9.56
CA LYS A 140 21.46 20.05 -8.39
C LYS A 140 21.47 18.54 -8.66
N LEU A 141 20.49 18.03 -9.42
CA LEU A 141 20.42 16.62 -9.81
C LEU A 141 21.49 16.29 -10.85
N ILE A 142 21.66 17.16 -11.85
CA ILE A 142 22.67 17.05 -12.90
C ILE A 142 24.07 16.94 -12.27
N ARG A 143 24.46 17.86 -11.38
CA ARG A 143 25.78 17.85 -10.73
C ARG A 143 26.06 16.57 -9.92
N ARG A 144 25.06 16.06 -9.20
CA ARG A 144 25.18 14.81 -8.43
C ARG A 144 25.45 13.61 -9.35
N ASP A 145 24.81 13.56 -10.51
CA ASP A 145 24.90 12.42 -11.41
C ASP A 145 26.16 12.49 -12.30
N ILE A 146 26.70 13.68 -12.58
CA ILE A 146 27.98 13.88 -13.28
C ILE A 146 29.15 13.27 -12.50
N ALA A 147 29.20 13.47 -11.18
CA ALA A 147 30.26 12.91 -10.32
C ALA A 147 30.32 11.37 -10.32
N ARG A 148 29.30 10.68 -10.86
CA ARG A 148 29.24 9.22 -11.05
C ARG A 148 29.13 8.79 -12.52
N THR A 149 29.28 9.70 -13.48
CA THR A 149 29.20 9.42 -14.92
C THR A 149 30.62 9.21 -15.48
N TYR A 150 30.96 7.95 -15.79
CA TYR A 150 32.31 7.52 -16.22
C TYR A 150 33.47 8.00 -15.32
N PRO A 151 33.42 7.77 -13.99
CA PRO A 151 34.40 8.35 -13.04
C PRO A 151 35.85 7.90 -13.29
N GLU A 152 36.08 6.73 -13.88
CA GLU A 152 37.42 6.23 -14.20
C GLU A 152 37.94 6.67 -15.59
N HIS A 153 37.12 7.35 -16.39
CA HIS A 153 37.52 7.79 -17.73
C HIS A 153 38.22 9.15 -17.67
N GLU A 154 39.46 9.23 -18.13
CA GLU A 154 40.37 10.40 -18.06
C GLU A 154 39.69 11.76 -18.32
N PHE A 155 38.80 11.85 -19.32
CA PHE A 155 38.11 13.10 -19.67
C PHE A 155 37.10 13.60 -18.60
N PHE A 156 36.59 12.71 -17.74
CA PHE A 156 35.59 13.00 -16.70
C PHE A 156 36.11 12.77 -15.27
N LYS A 157 37.27 12.13 -15.10
CA LYS A 157 37.82 11.67 -13.83
C LYS A 157 38.24 12.78 -12.88
N GLU A 158 38.86 13.84 -13.40
CA GLU A 158 39.20 15.01 -12.60
C GLU A 158 37.93 15.79 -12.21
N LYS A 159 37.81 16.13 -10.92
CA LYS A 159 36.69 16.91 -10.38
C LYS A 159 36.71 18.33 -10.97
N ASP A 160 35.54 18.81 -11.40
CA ASP A 160 35.38 20.13 -12.05
C ASP A 160 36.22 20.26 -13.35
N SER A 161 36.54 19.13 -13.99
CA SER A 161 37.22 19.08 -15.29
C SER A 161 36.35 19.59 -16.45
N LEU A 162 37.00 19.91 -17.56
CA LEU A 162 36.32 20.33 -18.80
C LEU A 162 35.25 19.33 -19.24
N GLY A 163 35.49 18.01 -19.11
CA GLY A 163 34.49 17.00 -19.45
C GLY A 163 33.26 17.04 -18.53
N GLN A 164 33.46 17.24 -17.22
CA GLN A 164 32.35 17.45 -16.28
C GLN A 164 31.59 18.76 -16.56
N GLU A 165 32.28 19.83 -16.96
CA GLU A 165 31.68 21.11 -17.31
C GLU A 165 30.82 21.03 -18.58
N VAL A 166 31.35 20.49 -19.69
CA VAL A 166 30.57 20.39 -20.94
C VAL A 166 29.41 19.39 -20.83
N LEU A 167 29.56 18.33 -20.01
CA LEU A 167 28.45 17.43 -19.66
C LEU A 167 27.37 18.13 -18.83
N PHE A 168 27.76 19.00 -17.88
CA PHE A 168 26.81 19.83 -17.13
C PHE A 168 26.06 20.78 -18.07
N ASN A 169 26.76 21.44 -18.97
CA ASN A 169 26.18 22.38 -19.93
C ASN A 169 25.15 21.72 -20.85
N VAL A 170 25.49 20.58 -21.49
CA VAL A 170 24.55 19.90 -22.39
C VAL A 170 23.31 19.39 -21.64
N MET A 171 23.47 18.78 -20.47
CA MET A 171 22.33 18.32 -19.67
C MET A 171 21.48 19.49 -19.15
N LYS A 172 22.11 20.59 -18.74
CA LYS A 172 21.43 21.82 -18.31
C LYS A 172 20.61 22.40 -19.47
N ALA A 173 21.21 22.61 -20.63
CA ALA A 173 20.54 23.14 -21.81
C ALA A 173 19.34 22.25 -22.22
N TYR A 174 19.53 20.93 -22.27
CA TYR A 174 18.44 20.01 -22.60
C TYR A 174 17.27 20.11 -21.61
N SER A 175 17.55 20.18 -20.30
CA SER A 175 16.50 20.32 -19.26
C SER A 175 15.69 21.63 -19.32
N LEU A 176 16.13 22.59 -20.13
CA LEU A 176 15.41 23.84 -20.42
C LEU A 176 14.60 23.76 -21.71
N VAL A 177 15.05 22.96 -22.69
CA VAL A 177 14.37 22.66 -23.96
C VAL A 177 13.13 21.80 -23.70
N ASP A 178 13.28 20.70 -22.97
CA ASP A 178 12.17 19.82 -22.61
C ASP A 178 11.91 19.89 -21.11
N ARG A 179 10.89 20.67 -20.72
CA ARG A 179 10.49 20.83 -19.32
C ARG A 179 9.52 19.74 -18.82
N GLU A 180 9.02 18.86 -19.70
CA GLU A 180 8.21 17.70 -19.29
C GLU A 180 9.13 16.58 -18.78
N VAL A 181 10.25 16.35 -19.48
CA VAL A 181 11.30 15.40 -19.07
C VAL A 181 12.30 16.03 -18.09
N GLY A 182 12.73 17.26 -18.34
CA GLY A 182 13.74 17.96 -17.54
C GLY A 182 15.08 17.23 -17.56
N TYR A 183 15.43 16.62 -16.43
CA TYR A 183 16.60 15.75 -16.30
C TYR A 183 16.17 14.37 -15.78
N CYS A 184 16.51 13.33 -16.53
CA CYS A 184 16.25 11.94 -16.12
C CYS A 184 17.56 11.20 -15.81
N GLN A 185 17.59 10.48 -14.69
CA GLN A 185 18.78 9.75 -14.22
C GLN A 185 19.25 8.74 -15.28
N GLY A 186 20.56 8.70 -15.52
CA GLY A 186 21.19 7.83 -16.52
C GLY A 186 21.36 8.46 -17.91
N SER A 187 20.57 9.48 -18.28
CA SER A 187 20.72 10.19 -19.56
C SER A 187 22.10 10.87 -19.74
N ALA A 188 22.74 11.25 -18.63
CA ALA A 188 24.10 11.77 -18.62
C ALA A 188 25.15 10.79 -19.18
N PHE A 189 24.94 9.46 -19.11
CA PHE A 189 25.86 8.49 -19.71
C PHE A 189 25.79 8.50 -21.24
N ILE A 190 24.60 8.76 -21.81
CA ILE A 190 24.42 8.94 -23.26
C ILE A 190 25.16 10.19 -23.72
N VAL A 191 24.94 11.32 -23.04
CA VAL A 191 25.62 12.58 -23.39
C VAL A 191 27.13 12.50 -23.16
N GLY A 192 27.58 11.83 -22.11
CA GLY A 192 29.01 11.57 -21.87
C GLY A 192 29.65 10.76 -23.02
N LEU A 193 28.96 9.73 -23.55
CA LEU A 193 29.42 9.00 -24.74
C LEU A 193 29.51 9.92 -25.98
N LEU A 194 28.51 10.77 -26.21
CA LEU A 194 28.52 11.72 -27.34
C LEU A 194 29.72 12.67 -27.23
N LEU A 195 29.97 13.22 -26.04
CA LEU A 195 31.09 14.14 -25.76
C LEU A 195 32.48 13.47 -25.87
N MET A 196 32.59 12.14 -25.71
CA MET A 196 33.82 11.40 -26.04
C MET A 196 34.10 11.34 -27.55
N GLN A 197 33.10 11.57 -28.41
CA GLN A 197 33.26 11.46 -29.87
C GLN A 197 33.19 12.83 -30.60
N MET A 198 32.38 13.78 -30.13
CA MET A 198 32.11 15.06 -30.82
C MET A 198 32.07 16.25 -29.86
N PRO A 199 32.19 17.51 -30.34
CA PRO A 199 32.15 18.69 -29.48
C PRO A 199 30.76 18.93 -28.86
N GLU A 200 30.73 19.86 -27.91
CA GLU A 200 29.59 20.15 -27.02
C GLU A 200 28.28 20.48 -27.76
N GLU A 201 28.33 21.35 -28.77
CA GLU A 201 27.14 21.78 -29.52
C GLU A 201 26.59 20.65 -30.41
N GLU A 202 27.46 19.88 -31.06
CA GLU A 202 27.08 18.69 -31.83
C GLU A 202 26.49 17.60 -30.93
N ALA A 203 27.08 17.38 -29.75
CA ALA A 203 26.57 16.42 -28.77
C ALA A 203 25.18 16.82 -28.26
N PHE A 204 24.94 18.11 -28.00
CA PHE A 204 23.61 18.64 -27.70
C PHE A 204 22.62 18.41 -28.85
N CYS A 205 22.99 18.72 -30.10
CA CYS A 205 22.12 18.52 -31.26
C CYS A 205 21.76 17.04 -31.48
N VAL A 206 22.73 16.13 -31.35
CA VAL A 206 22.49 14.68 -31.44
C VAL A 206 21.63 14.20 -30.27
N PHE A 207 21.85 14.68 -29.05
CA PHE A 207 21.01 14.30 -27.91
C PHE A 207 19.56 14.77 -28.04
N VAL A 208 19.33 16.02 -28.48
CA VAL A 208 17.97 16.51 -28.83
C VAL A 208 17.34 15.61 -29.89
N LYS A 209 18.10 15.16 -30.90
CA LYS A 209 17.61 14.23 -31.93
C LYS A 209 17.30 12.83 -31.42
N LEU A 210 18.08 12.28 -30.50
CA LEU A 210 17.77 11.01 -29.83
C LEU A 210 16.48 11.08 -29.01
N MET A 211 16.25 12.22 -28.35
CA MET A 211 15.02 12.43 -27.60
C MET A 211 13.79 12.55 -28.53
N GLN A 212 13.90 13.30 -29.63
CA GLN A 212 12.81 13.49 -30.60
C GLN A 212 12.50 12.23 -31.41
N ASP A 213 13.50 11.64 -32.09
CA ASP A 213 13.28 10.69 -33.18
C ASP A 213 13.47 9.22 -32.76
N TYR A 214 14.11 8.94 -31.60
CA TYR A 214 14.51 7.59 -31.18
C TYR A 214 13.74 7.07 -29.94
N ARG A 215 12.55 7.64 -29.64
CA ARG A 215 11.67 7.32 -28.50
C ARG A 215 12.26 7.56 -27.09
N LEU A 216 13.51 7.97 -26.94
CA LEU A 216 14.14 8.14 -25.62
C LEU A 216 13.39 9.15 -24.73
N ARG A 217 12.81 10.21 -25.30
CA ARG A 217 11.96 11.15 -24.56
C ARG A 217 10.84 10.45 -23.80
N GLU A 218 10.13 9.54 -24.45
CA GLU A 218 8.96 8.87 -23.89
C GLU A 218 9.37 7.85 -22.82
N LEU A 219 10.53 7.19 -22.98
CA LEU A 219 11.18 6.37 -21.94
C LEU A 219 11.55 7.18 -20.69
N PHE A 220 12.01 8.42 -20.86
CA PHE A 220 12.48 9.28 -19.78
C PHE A 220 11.39 10.14 -19.12
N LYS A 221 10.13 10.11 -19.59
CA LYS A 221 9.02 10.86 -18.98
C LYS A 221 8.80 10.48 -17.51
N PRO A 222 8.38 11.42 -16.64
CA PRO A 222 8.15 11.14 -15.21
C PRO A 222 7.16 10.01 -14.90
N SER A 223 6.27 9.65 -15.84
CA SER A 223 5.33 8.53 -15.68
C SER A 223 5.94 7.15 -15.93
N MET A 224 7.12 7.06 -16.55
CA MET A 224 7.79 5.82 -16.96
C MET A 224 6.92 4.85 -17.79
N ALA A 225 5.85 5.36 -18.43
CA ALA A 225 4.85 4.52 -19.09
C ALA A 225 5.41 3.72 -20.27
N GLU A 226 6.26 4.37 -21.10
CA GLU A 226 6.97 3.74 -22.23
C GLU A 226 8.02 2.71 -21.74
N LEU A 227 8.66 2.98 -20.59
CA LEU A 227 9.60 2.02 -19.98
C LEU A 227 8.84 0.78 -19.51
N GLY A 228 7.69 0.94 -18.85
CA GLY A 228 6.80 -0.16 -18.46
C GLY A 228 6.28 -0.96 -19.66
N LEU A 229 5.96 -0.29 -20.77
CA LEU A 229 5.66 -0.97 -22.04
C LEU A 229 6.85 -1.80 -22.53
N CYS A 230 8.07 -1.25 -22.50
CA CYS A 230 9.27 -1.99 -22.90
C CYS A 230 9.55 -3.18 -21.98
N MET A 231 9.31 -3.08 -20.67
CA MET A 231 9.38 -4.23 -19.77
C MET A 231 8.37 -5.31 -20.15
N TYR A 232 7.10 -4.95 -20.40
CA TYR A 232 6.05 -5.89 -20.82
C TYR A 232 6.36 -6.56 -22.18
N GLN A 233 6.85 -5.79 -23.15
CA GLN A 233 7.28 -6.31 -24.45
C GLN A 233 8.50 -7.24 -24.33
N PHE A 234 9.44 -6.96 -23.42
CA PHE A 234 10.64 -7.77 -23.22
C PHE A 234 10.33 -9.05 -22.43
N GLU A 235 9.54 -8.97 -21.36
CA GLU A 235 8.99 -10.11 -20.61
C GLU A 235 8.27 -11.09 -21.56
N TYR A 236 7.48 -10.57 -22.51
CA TYR A 236 6.85 -11.40 -23.55
C TYR A 236 7.86 -12.11 -24.48
N MET A 237 8.98 -11.46 -24.83
CA MET A 237 10.04 -12.14 -25.60
C MET A 237 10.72 -13.26 -24.80
N ILE A 238 10.89 -13.08 -23.49
CA ILE A 238 11.44 -14.11 -22.60
C ILE A 238 10.44 -15.27 -22.51
N GLN A 239 9.14 -15.00 -22.36
CA GLN A 239 8.09 -16.01 -22.41
C GLN A 239 8.05 -16.79 -23.75
N GLU A 240 8.18 -16.11 -24.90
CA GLU A 240 8.09 -16.74 -26.23
C GLU A 240 9.38 -17.50 -26.63
N GLN A 241 10.56 -17.09 -26.15
CA GLN A 241 11.85 -17.63 -26.61
C GLN A 241 12.72 -18.29 -25.53
N LEU A 242 12.42 -18.09 -24.24
CA LEU A 242 13.13 -18.64 -23.08
C LEU A 242 12.15 -19.09 -21.98
N PRO A 243 11.14 -19.95 -22.28
CA PRO A 243 10.02 -20.22 -21.39
C PRO A 243 10.44 -20.79 -20.02
N GLU A 244 11.46 -21.65 -19.97
CA GLU A 244 12.03 -22.18 -18.72
C GLU A 244 12.55 -21.07 -17.80
N LEU A 245 13.25 -20.09 -18.38
CA LEU A 245 13.81 -18.95 -17.66
C LEU A 245 12.71 -17.99 -17.18
N HIS A 246 11.66 -17.80 -17.99
CA HIS A 246 10.48 -17.02 -17.59
C HIS A 246 9.73 -17.68 -16.41
N ILE A 247 9.55 -19.00 -16.44
CA ILE A 247 8.94 -19.75 -15.32
C ILE A 247 9.79 -19.62 -14.05
N HIS A 248 11.12 -19.73 -14.17
CA HIS A 248 12.04 -19.53 -13.05
C HIS A 248 11.98 -18.09 -12.50
N PHE A 249 12.00 -17.07 -13.36
CA PHE A 249 11.85 -15.67 -12.96
C PHE A 249 10.52 -15.42 -12.23
N GLN A 250 9.41 -16.00 -12.71
CA GLN A 250 8.12 -15.95 -12.00
C GLN A 250 8.18 -16.63 -10.63
N ALA A 251 8.74 -17.83 -10.53
CA ALA A 251 8.87 -18.57 -9.27
C ALA A 251 9.73 -17.82 -8.24
N GLN A 252 10.78 -17.11 -8.68
CA GLN A 252 11.65 -16.28 -7.85
C GLN A 252 11.11 -14.85 -7.61
N SER A 253 9.93 -14.50 -8.14
CA SER A 253 9.38 -13.12 -8.16
C SER A 253 10.34 -12.07 -8.76
N PHE A 254 11.23 -12.50 -9.66
CA PHE A 254 12.30 -11.70 -10.23
C PHE A 254 11.81 -10.97 -11.49
N HIS A 255 11.22 -9.79 -11.31
CA HIS A 255 10.62 -9.02 -12.39
C HIS A 255 11.66 -8.40 -13.34
N THR A 256 11.39 -8.40 -14.66
CA THR A 256 12.28 -7.81 -15.67
C THR A 256 12.70 -6.35 -15.39
N SER A 257 11.86 -5.56 -14.70
CA SER A 257 12.19 -4.19 -14.29
C SER A 257 13.36 -4.08 -13.31
N MET A 258 13.69 -5.13 -12.55
CA MET A 258 14.78 -5.15 -11.55
C MET A 258 16.17 -5.04 -12.20
N TYR A 259 16.36 -5.64 -13.38
CA TYR A 259 17.65 -5.69 -14.06
C TYR A 259 17.67 -4.96 -15.42
N ALA A 260 16.56 -4.99 -16.18
CA ALA A 260 16.55 -4.45 -17.55
C ALA A 260 16.31 -2.93 -17.63
N SER A 261 15.81 -2.28 -16.57
CA SER A 261 15.48 -0.84 -16.62
C SER A 261 16.67 0.03 -17.04
N SER A 262 17.88 -0.27 -16.55
CA SER A 262 19.11 0.44 -16.94
C SER A 262 19.50 0.20 -18.40
N TRP A 263 19.22 -1.00 -18.94
CA TRP A 263 19.53 -1.36 -20.33
C TRP A 263 18.76 -0.49 -21.32
N PHE A 264 17.45 -0.31 -21.08
CA PHE A 264 16.59 0.53 -21.92
C PHE A 264 16.84 2.03 -21.69
N LEU A 265 17.00 2.47 -20.45
CA LEU A 265 17.23 3.90 -20.14
C LEU A 265 18.63 4.40 -20.55
N THR A 266 19.64 3.53 -20.62
CA THR A 266 21.03 3.96 -20.88
C THR A 266 21.67 3.27 -22.09
N ILE A 267 20.94 2.45 -22.84
CA ILE A 267 21.45 1.69 -24.00
C ILE A 267 22.70 0.89 -23.59
N PHE A 268 22.58 0.20 -22.44
CA PHE A 268 23.62 -0.55 -21.72
C PHE A 268 24.88 0.23 -21.27
N LEU A 269 24.96 1.56 -21.44
CA LEU A 269 26.14 2.36 -21.09
C LEU A 269 26.48 2.39 -19.59
N THR A 270 25.54 2.02 -18.73
CA THR A 270 25.77 1.84 -17.28
C THR A 270 26.03 0.39 -16.87
N SER A 271 25.99 -0.56 -17.81
CA SER A 271 25.96 -2.00 -17.52
C SER A 271 27.10 -2.77 -18.17
N PHE A 272 27.53 -2.41 -19.38
CA PHE A 272 28.55 -3.13 -20.14
C PHE A 272 29.82 -2.29 -20.38
N PRO A 273 30.98 -2.93 -20.62
CA PRO A 273 32.22 -2.25 -20.97
C PRO A 273 32.03 -1.25 -22.12
N LEU A 274 32.64 -0.06 -21.99
CA LEU A 274 32.46 1.06 -22.93
C LEU A 274 32.66 0.68 -24.42
N PRO A 275 33.63 -0.16 -24.83
CA PRO A 275 33.75 -0.60 -26.23
C PRO A 275 32.52 -1.36 -26.74
N VAL A 276 31.90 -2.19 -25.88
CA VAL A 276 30.71 -2.99 -26.20
C VAL A 276 29.47 -2.09 -26.26
N ALA A 277 29.27 -1.27 -25.24
CA ALA A 277 28.14 -0.33 -25.20
C ALA A 277 28.20 0.68 -26.37
N THR A 278 29.39 1.17 -26.75
CA THR A 278 29.58 2.03 -27.94
C THR A 278 29.18 1.32 -29.24
N ARG A 279 29.45 0.02 -29.37
CA ARG A 279 29.07 -0.76 -30.57
C ARG A 279 27.58 -1.08 -30.63
N ILE A 280 26.92 -1.25 -29.48
CA ILE A 280 25.45 -1.31 -29.40
C ILE A 280 24.86 0.06 -29.76
N PHE A 281 25.47 1.15 -29.29
CA PHE A 281 25.05 2.52 -29.60
C PHE A 281 25.20 2.88 -31.08
N ASP A 282 26.30 2.48 -31.74
CA ASP A 282 26.48 2.59 -33.20
C ASP A 282 25.26 2.02 -33.96
N ILE A 283 24.76 0.87 -33.53
CA ILE A 283 23.61 0.17 -34.14
C ILE A 283 22.29 0.84 -33.74
N PHE A 284 22.13 1.26 -32.47
CA PHE A 284 20.96 2.01 -32.00
C PHE A 284 20.75 3.31 -32.80
N MET A 285 21.83 4.02 -33.14
CA MET A 285 21.80 5.17 -34.03
C MET A 285 21.29 4.86 -35.46
N CYS A 286 21.15 3.58 -35.87
CA CYS A 286 20.72 3.20 -37.22
C CYS A 286 19.43 2.35 -37.25
N GLU A 287 19.11 1.64 -36.17
CA GLU A 287 17.98 0.70 -36.07
C GLU A 287 17.04 1.02 -34.90
N GLY A 288 17.37 2.00 -34.06
CA GLY A 288 16.57 2.42 -32.91
C GLY A 288 16.47 1.32 -31.83
N LEU A 289 15.39 1.38 -31.05
CA LEU A 289 15.22 0.57 -29.83
C LEU A 289 15.16 -0.96 -30.07
N GLU A 290 14.97 -1.43 -31.31
CA GLU A 290 14.96 -2.87 -31.64
C GLU A 290 16.26 -3.58 -31.18
N ILE A 291 17.42 -2.92 -31.30
CA ILE A 291 18.69 -3.53 -30.88
C ILE A 291 18.74 -3.78 -29.36
N VAL A 292 18.02 -2.99 -28.56
CA VAL A 292 18.03 -3.14 -27.10
C VAL A 292 17.30 -4.40 -26.66
N PHE A 293 16.12 -4.67 -27.24
CA PHE A 293 15.42 -5.95 -27.06
C PHE A 293 16.26 -7.14 -27.51
N ARG A 294 16.92 -7.02 -28.67
CA ARG A 294 17.78 -8.07 -29.24
C ARG A 294 18.98 -8.40 -28.36
N VAL A 295 19.73 -7.39 -27.91
CA VAL A 295 20.89 -7.57 -27.03
C VAL A 295 20.45 -8.07 -25.66
N GLY A 296 19.36 -7.54 -25.11
CA GLY A 296 18.80 -8.00 -23.84
C GLY A 296 18.48 -9.50 -23.86
N LEU A 297 17.79 -9.99 -24.90
CA LEU A 297 17.48 -11.42 -25.00
C LEU A 297 18.72 -12.27 -25.31
N ALA A 298 19.67 -11.76 -26.11
CA ALA A 298 20.93 -12.46 -26.39
C ALA A 298 21.77 -12.66 -25.12
N ILE A 299 21.78 -11.68 -24.22
CA ILE A 299 22.48 -11.77 -22.93
C ILE A 299 21.84 -12.83 -22.02
N LEU A 300 20.49 -12.91 -22.01
CA LEU A 300 19.76 -13.97 -21.31
C LEU A 300 20.02 -15.35 -21.93
N GLN A 301 20.00 -15.47 -23.27
CA GLN A 301 20.36 -16.71 -23.99
C GLN A 301 21.78 -17.19 -23.67
N MET A 302 22.74 -16.26 -23.59
CA MET A 302 24.13 -16.57 -23.26
C MET A 302 24.34 -17.03 -21.81
N ASN A 303 23.39 -16.75 -20.90
CA ASN A 303 23.50 -17.02 -19.46
C ASN A 303 22.39 -17.92 -18.89
N GLN A 304 21.45 -18.42 -19.72
CA GLN A 304 20.27 -19.19 -19.27
C GLN A 304 20.62 -20.35 -18.34
N ALA A 305 21.65 -21.13 -18.69
CA ALA A 305 22.09 -22.30 -17.94
C ALA A 305 22.66 -21.95 -16.54
N GLU A 306 23.15 -20.73 -16.35
CA GLU A 306 23.65 -20.25 -15.05
C GLU A 306 22.50 -19.61 -14.25
N LEU A 307 21.72 -18.71 -14.89
CA LEU A 307 20.60 -17.99 -14.27
C LEU A 307 19.52 -18.91 -13.70
N ILE A 308 19.22 -20.04 -14.35
CA ILE A 308 18.19 -21.00 -13.88
C ILE A 308 18.61 -21.76 -12.60
N GLN A 309 19.87 -21.67 -12.18
CA GLN A 309 20.39 -22.27 -10.94
C GLN A 309 20.46 -21.28 -9.76
N LEU A 310 20.15 -19.99 -10.00
CA LEU A 310 20.31 -18.91 -9.04
C LEU A 310 18.97 -18.46 -8.47
N ASP A 311 18.95 -18.00 -7.22
CA ASP A 311 17.80 -17.34 -6.61
C ASP A 311 17.72 -15.86 -7.03
N MET A 312 16.71 -15.14 -6.51
CA MET A 312 16.46 -13.73 -6.79
C MET A 312 17.71 -12.84 -6.58
N GLU A 313 18.46 -13.04 -5.48
CA GLU A 313 19.67 -12.26 -5.21
C GLU A 313 20.84 -12.70 -6.09
N GLY A 314 21.06 -14.01 -6.24
CA GLY A 314 22.11 -14.58 -7.07
C GLY A 314 22.00 -14.10 -8.52
N MET A 315 20.79 -14.11 -9.09
CA MET A 315 20.54 -13.56 -10.43
C MET A 315 20.89 -12.07 -10.51
N LEU A 316 20.48 -11.26 -9.54
CA LEU A 316 20.79 -9.83 -9.50
C LEU A 316 22.31 -9.58 -9.43
N GLN A 317 23.03 -10.35 -8.60
CA GLN A 317 24.50 -10.30 -8.55
C GLN A 317 25.15 -10.75 -9.87
N HIS A 318 24.57 -11.75 -10.57
CA HIS A 318 25.06 -12.23 -11.87
C HIS A 318 24.98 -11.15 -12.96
N PHE A 319 23.84 -10.43 -13.05
CA PHE A 319 23.65 -9.32 -13.97
C PHE A 319 24.58 -8.13 -13.68
N GLN A 320 24.86 -7.85 -12.41
CA GLN A 320 25.68 -6.70 -12.01
C GLN A 320 27.19 -6.98 -12.08
N LYS A 321 27.62 -8.23 -11.83
CA LYS A 321 29.05 -8.57 -11.65
C LYS A 321 29.58 -9.52 -12.72
N VAL A 322 28.88 -10.60 -13.05
CA VAL A 322 29.44 -11.67 -13.91
C VAL A 322 29.31 -11.32 -15.40
N ILE A 323 28.10 -10.96 -15.82
CA ILE A 323 27.80 -10.66 -17.24
C ILE A 323 28.67 -9.54 -17.83
N PRO A 324 28.96 -8.42 -17.12
CA PRO A 324 29.84 -7.38 -17.66
C PRO A 324 31.26 -7.89 -17.98
N HIS A 325 31.86 -8.71 -17.11
CA HIS A 325 33.20 -9.27 -17.31
C HIS A 325 33.24 -10.32 -18.45
N GLN A 326 32.17 -11.06 -18.71
CA GLN A 326 32.08 -11.94 -19.89
C GLN A 326 32.26 -11.15 -21.21
N LEU A 327 31.88 -9.87 -21.23
CA LEU A 327 31.88 -9.00 -22.39
C LEU A 327 33.20 -8.23 -22.61
N ASP A 328 34.16 -8.30 -21.67
CA ASP A 328 35.51 -7.76 -21.86
C ASP A 328 36.24 -8.40 -23.05
N SER A 329 35.83 -9.62 -23.43
CA SER A 329 36.29 -10.32 -24.63
C SER A 329 35.89 -9.64 -25.96
N GLY A 330 34.95 -8.69 -25.94
CA GLY A 330 34.62 -7.83 -27.07
C GLY A 330 33.16 -7.88 -27.55
N PRO A 331 32.79 -6.98 -28.47
CA PRO A 331 31.40 -6.74 -28.88
C PRO A 331 30.82 -7.82 -29.80
N ASP A 332 31.66 -8.52 -30.57
CA ASP A 332 31.20 -9.24 -31.75
C ASP A 332 30.37 -10.47 -31.40
N LYS A 333 30.71 -11.18 -30.31
CA LYS A 333 29.94 -12.34 -29.83
C LYS A 333 28.50 -11.97 -29.46
N VAL A 334 28.31 -10.92 -28.66
CA VAL A 334 26.97 -10.49 -28.24
C VAL A 334 26.16 -9.91 -29.41
N ILE A 335 26.79 -9.17 -30.32
CA ILE A 335 26.12 -8.64 -31.52
C ILE A 335 25.72 -9.78 -32.47
N GLN A 336 26.56 -10.81 -32.63
CA GLN A 336 26.25 -11.99 -33.45
C GLN A 336 25.04 -12.76 -32.92
N VAL A 337 24.91 -12.94 -31.59
CA VAL A 337 23.74 -13.59 -30.98
C VAL A 337 22.50 -12.68 -31.05
N ALA A 338 22.64 -11.36 -30.85
CA ALA A 338 21.54 -10.39 -30.96
C ALA A 338 20.88 -10.36 -32.36
N TYR A 339 21.60 -10.69 -33.43
CA TYR A 339 21.03 -10.87 -34.77
C TYR A 339 20.46 -12.28 -35.05
N GLN A 340 20.70 -13.26 -34.18
CA GLN A 340 20.01 -14.57 -34.21
C GLN A 340 18.67 -14.53 -33.46
N VAL A 341 18.52 -13.64 -32.47
CA VAL A 341 17.24 -13.38 -31.77
C VAL A 341 16.13 -13.02 -32.77
N LYS A 342 14.96 -13.63 -32.60
CA LYS A 342 13.77 -13.30 -33.40
C LYS A 342 13.07 -12.10 -32.78
N TYR A 343 12.96 -11.02 -33.54
CA TYR A 343 12.18 -9.83 -33.19
C TYR A 343 11.08 -9.61 -34.22
N ASN A 344 9.85 -9.41 -33.76
CA ASN A 344 8.67 -9.31 -34.61
C ASN A 344 7.97 -7.97 -34.39
N ALA A 345 8.29 -6.97 -35.22
CA ALA A 345 7.74 -5.62 -35.12
C ALA A 345 6.20 -5.56 -35.22
N LYS A 346 5.54 -6.52 -35.89
CA LYS A 346 4.06 -6.61 -35.91
C LYS A 346 3.50 -7.08 -34.58
N LYS A 347 4.17 -8.07 -33.94
CA LYS A 347 3.82 -8.58 -32.60
C LYS A 347 4.03 -7.49 -31.54
N MET A 348 5.14 -6.76 -31.59
CA MET A 348 5.40 -5.63 -30.68
C MET A 348 4.30 -4.56 -30.75
N LYS A 349 3.87 -4.16 -31.96
CA LYS A 349 2.73 -3.24 -32.14
C LYS A 349 1.37 -3.82 -31.74
N LYS A 350 1.23 -5.14 -31.54
CA LYS A 350 0.05 -5.73 -30.87
C LYS A 350 0.18 -5.56 -29.35
N LEU A 351 1.31 -5.99 -28.78
CA LEU A 351 1.61 -5.89 -27.35
C LEU A 351 1.52 -4.45 -26.83
N GLU A 352 1.91 -3.47 -27.65
CA GLU A 352 1.75 -2.02 -27.40
C GLU A 352 0.30 -1.60 -27.18
N LYS A 353 -0.62 -2.09 -28.02
CA LYS A 353 -2.07 -1.84 -27.86
C LYS A 353 -2.64 -2.60 -26.68
N GLU A 354 -2.23 -3.86 -26.51
CA GLU A 354 -2.66 -4.74 -25.43
C GLU A 354 -2.30 -4.15 -24.06
N TYR A 355 -1.05 -3.71 -23.89
CA TYR A 355 -0.57 -3.00 -22.70
C TYR A 355 -1.29 -1.66 -22.48
N THR A 356 -1.53 -0.87 -23.54
CA THR A 356 -2.33 0.35 -23.43
C THR A 356 -3.75 0.06 -22.91
N THR A 357 -4.44 -0.96 -23.44
CA THR A 357 -5.77 -1.37 -22.95
C THR A 357 -5.72 -1.82 -21.49
N ILE A 358 -4.71 -2.60 -21.10
CA ILE A 358 -4.51 -3.01 -19.70
C ILE A 358 -4.33 -1.78 -18.80
N LYS A 359 -3.46 -0.82 -19.16
CA LYS A 359 -3.21 0.38 -18.33
C LYS A 359 -4.37 1.38 -18.30
N THR A 360 -5.17 1.48 -19.36
CA THR A 360 -6.43 2.24 -19.30
C THR A 360 -7.40 1.59 -18.31
N LYS A 361 -7.60 0.27 -18.37
CA LYS A 361 -8.50 -0.46 -17.47
C LYS A 361 -8.03 -0.41 -16.01
N GLU A 362 -6.73 -0.59 -15.75
CA GLU A 362 -6.16 -0.39 -14.41
C GLU A 362 -6.42 1.03 -13.88
N MET A 363 -6.33 2.06 -14.73
CA MET A 363 -6.56 3.44 -14.32
C MET A 363 -8.04 3.72 -14.04
N GLU A 364 -8.96 3.17 -14.83
CA GLU A 364 -10.41 3.21 -14.59
C GLU A 364 -10.77 2.53 -13.26
N GLU A 365 -10.23 1.33 -13.02
CA GLU A 365 -10.39 0.60 -11.75
C GLU A 365 -9.83 1.39 -10.56
N GLN A 366 -8.66 2.04 -10.70
CA GLN A 366 -8.09 2.89 -9.65
C GLN A 366 -8.90 4.17 -9.39
N VAL A 367 -9.62 4.70 -10.39
CA VAL A 367 -10.55 5.83 -10.21
C VAL A 367 -11.80 5.36 -9.44
N GLU A 368 -12.40 4.24 -9.83
CA GLU A 368 -13.58 3.71 -9.15
C GLU A 368 -13.25 3.24 -7.72
N ILE A 369 -12.09 2.61 -7.49
CA ILE A 369 -11.59 2.28 -6.13
C ILE A 369 -11.44 3.53 -5.27
N LYS A 370 -10.97 4.66 -5.82
CA LYS A 370 -10.89 5.94 -5.07
C LYS A 370 -12.28 6.49 -4.74
N ARG A 371 -13.20 6.47 -5.70
CA ARG A 371 -14.61 6.87 -5.50
C ARG A 371 -15.28 6.01 -4.42
N LEU A 372 -15.23 4.69 -4.54
CA LEU A 372 -15.79 3.75 -3.57
C LEU A 372 -15.17 3.91 -2.18
N ARG A 373 -13.87 4.24 -2.07
CA ARG A 373 -13.22 4.59 -0.80
C ARG A 373 -13.76 5.90 -0.20
N THR A 374 -14.01 6.93 -1.01
CA THR A 374 -14.64 8.17 -0.51
C THR A 374 -16.10 7.96 -0.10
N GLU A 375 -16.85 7.16 -0.85
CA GLU A 375 -18.25 6.85 -0.54
C GLU A 375 -18.37 5.99 0.74
N ASN A 376 -17.55 4.95 0.89
CA ASN A 376 -17.45 4.17 2.13
C ASN A 376 -17.07 5.03 3.35
N ARG A 377 -16.25 6.07 3.18
CA ARG A 377 -15.91 7.00 4.27
C ARG A 377 -17.12 7.82 4.70
N LEU A 378 -17.91 8.33 3.75
CA LEU A 378 -19.13 9.09 4.03
C LEU A 378 -20.22 8.20 4.66
N LEU A 379 -20.39 6.97 4.16
CA LEU A 379 -21.32 5.99 4.73
C LEU A 379 -20.96 5.63 6.18
N LYS A 380 -19.68 5.40 6.49
CA LYS A 380 -19.22 5.21 7.87
C LYS A 380 -19.53 6.41 8.74
N GLN A 381 -19.22 7.64 8.30
CA GLN A 381 -19.57 8.85 9.06
C GLN A 381 -21.08 8.99 9.30
N ARG A 382 -21.94 8.54 8.37
CA ARG A 382 -23.40 8.53 8.59
C ARG A 382 -23.82 7.45 9.58
N ILE A 383 -23.21 6.26 9.55
CA ILE A 383 -23.41 5.20 10.56
C ILE A 383 -22.98 5.69 11.95
N ASP A 384 -21.75 6.21 12.10
CA ASP A 384 -21.24 6.79 13.35
C ASP A 384 -22.14 7.89 13.93
N THR A 385 -22.92 8.57 13.08
CA THR A 385 -23.88 9.60 13.47
C THR A 385 -25.20 8.98 13.91
N LEU A 386 -25.75 8.05 13.13
CA LEU A 386 -26.97 7.32 13.44
C LEU A 386 -26.84 6.47 14.72
N GLU A 387 -25.67 5.88 14.98
CA GLU A 387 -25.38 5.15 16.22
C GLU A 387 -25.41 6.08 17.45
N LYS A 388 -24.90 7.32 17.34
CA LYS A 388 -24.98 8.33 18.40
C LYS A 388 -26.41 8.85 18.61
N GLU A 389 -27.14 9.08 17.52
CA GLU A 389 -28.57 9.43 17.56
C GLU A 389 -29.37 8.31 18.25
N SER A 390 -29.10 7.04 17.92
CA SER A 390 -29.74 5.85 18.49
C SER A 390 -29.39 5.64 19.97
N ALA A 391 -28.12 5.78 20.36
CA ALA A 391 -27.70 5.70 21.76
C ALA A 391 -28.39 6.79 22.59
N SER A 392 -28.39 8.04 22.10
CA SER A 392 -29.08 9.15 22.76
C SER A 392 -30.60 8.95 22.86
N LEU A 393 -31.23 8.26 21.90
CA LEU A 393 -32.64 7.86 21.99
C LEU A 393 -32.85 6.76 23.05
N ALA A 394 -31.97 5.76 23.11
CA ALA A 394 -32.01 4.70 24.12
C ALA A 394 -31.85 5.27 25.54
N ASP A 395 -30.85 6.13 25.77
CA ASP A 395 -30.62 6.79 27.06
C ASP A 395 -31.87 7.58 27.52
N ARG A 396 -32.49 8.36 26.62
CA ARG A 396 -33.72 9.11 26.92
C ARG A 396 -34.91 8.19 27.21
N LEU A 397 -35.03 7.06 26.51
CA LEU A 397 -36.08 6.06 26.78
C LEU A 397 -35.87 5.35 28.12
N ILE A 398 -34.62 4.99 28.47
CA ILE A 398 -34.26 4.40 29.76
C ILE A 398 -34.54 5.41 30.88
N GLN A 399 -34.05 6.65 30.77
CA GLN A 399 -34.29 7.70 31.75
C GLN A 399 -35.79 7.98 31.92
N GLY A 400 -36.55 8.04 30.81
CA GLY A 400 -38.01 8.18 30.82
C GLY A 400 -38.77 6.93 31.32
N GLN A 401 -38.14 5.76 31.45
CA GLN A 401 -38.70 4.62 32.20
C GLN A 401 -38.33 4.71 33.68
N VAL A 402 -37.08 5.07 34.02
CA VAL A 402 -36.63 5.24 35.41
C VAL A 402 -37.45 6.31 36.12
N THR A 403 -37.69 7.48 35.50
CA THR A 403 -38.53 8.53 36.09
C THR A 403 -39.97 8.05 36.32
N ARG A 404 -40.58 7.32 35.37
CA ARG A 404 -41.93 6.75 35.56
C ARG A 404 -41.98 5.67 36.65
N ALA A 405 -40.90 4.90 36.83
CA ALA A 405 -40.79 3.95 37.93
C ALA A 405 -40.69 4.65 39.29
N GLN A 406 -39.90 5.73 39.37
CA GLN A 406 -39.80 6.59 40.56
C GLN A 406 -41.14 7.28 40.89
N GLU A 407 -41.81 7.89 39.90
CA GLU A 407 -43.14 8.50 40.09
C GLU A 407 -44.20 7.47 40.53
N ALA A 408 -44.07 6.20 40.11
CA ALA A 408 -44.93 5.10 40.54
C ALA A 408 -44.64 4.62 41.97
N GLU A 409 -43.36 4.56 42.37
CA GLU A 409 -42.94 4.24 43.73
C GLU A 409 -43.35 5.33 44.72
N GLU A 410 -43.14 6.61 44.39
CA GLU A 410 -43.64 7.75 45.17
C GLU A 410 -45.18 7.72 45.27
N ASN A 411 -45.89 7.44 44.18
CA ASN A 411 -47.34 7.24 44.22
C ASN A 411 -47.77 6.13 45.17
N TYR A 412 -47.01 5.04 45.26
CA TYR A 412 -47.30 3.94 46.16
C TYR A 412 -47.04 4.31 47.63
N LEU A 413 -45.93 5.00 47.93
CA LEU A 413 -45.66 5.55 49.26
C LEU A 413 -46.79 6.51 49.69
N VAL A 414 -47.12 7.50 48.86
CA VAL A 414 -48.17 8.49 49.13
C VAL A 414 -49.52 7.82 49.37
N LYS A 415 -49.88 6.80 48.60
CA LYS A 415 -51.12 6.01 48.82
C LYS A 415 -51.10 5.24 50.13
N ARG A 416 -49.95 4.68 50.54
CA ARG A 416 -49.79 3.97 51.82
C ARG A 416 -49.86 4.91 53.02
N GLU A 417 -49.22 6.08 52.93
CA GLU A 417 -49.29 7.12 53.96
C GLU A 417 -50.71 7.69 54.09
N LEU A 418 -51.37 8.00 52.96
CA LEU A 418 -52.77 8.44 52.93
C LEU A 418 -53.72 7.41 53.56
N ALA A 419 -53.51 6.11 53.32
CA ALA A 419 -54.28 5.04 53.97
C ALA A 419 -54.03 5.00 55.49
N THR A 420 -52.78 5.19 55.91
CA THR A 420 -52.39 5.22 57.34
C THR A 420 -53.01 6.43 58.06
N VAL A 421 -52.96 7.62 57.45
CA VAL A 421 -53.57 8.85 57.98
C VAL A 421 -55.10 8.74 58.02
N LYS A 422 -55.74 8.11 57.03
CA LYS A 422 -57.18 7.81 57.06
C LYS A 422 -57.55 6.89 58.22
N GLN A 423 -56.82 5.80 58.43
CA GLN A 423 -57.05 4.91 59.58
C GLN A 423 -56.92 5.68 60.90
N GLN A 424 -55.87 6.50 61.07
CA GLN A 424 -55.70 7.32 62.28
C GLN A 424 -56.83 8.35 62.46
N SER A 425 -57.37 8.90 61.38
CA SER A 425 -58.53 9.81 61.40
C SER A 425 -59.83 9.08 61.80
N GLU A 426 -60.05 7.87 61.28
CA GLU A 426 -61.18 7.01 61.64
C GLU A 426 -61.09 6.54 63.10
N GLU A 427 -59.91 6.15 63.58
CA GLU A 427 -59.66 5.79 64.98
C GLU A 427 -59.87 6.98 65.92
N ALA A 428 -59.37 8.18 65.58
CA ALA A 428 -59.59 9.40 66.35
C ALA A 428 -61.09 9.80 66.36
N GLY A 429 -61.79 9.63 65.23
CA GLY A 429 -63.23 9.84 65.12
C GLY A 429 -64.04 8.87 65.99
N ALA A 430 -63.65 7.59 66.02
CA ALA A 430 -64.25 6.58 66.87
C ALA A 430 -64.01 6.87 68.37
N GLN A 431 -62.80 7.27 68.75
CA GLN A 431 -62.47 7.72 70.11
C GLN A 431 -63.29 8.96 70.51
N LEU A 432 -63.46 9.93 69.60
CA LEU A 432 -64.29 11.12 69.81
C LEU A 432 -65.78 10.77 70.01
N GLU A 433 -66.33 9.84 69.23
CA GLU A 433 -67.70 9.33 69.43
C GLU A 433 -67.86 8.51 70.72
N GLN A 434 -66.82 7.76 71.12
CA GLN A 434 -66.81 7.09 72.42
C GLN A 434 -66.80 8.11 73.56
N ALA A 435 -65.95 9.15 73.49
CA ALA A 435 -65.92 10.25 74.46
C ALA A 435 -67.26 10.99 74.54
N LYS A 436 -67.89 11.32 73.39
CA LYS A 436 -69.24 11.92 73.34
C LYS A 436 -70.30 11.02 73.98
N LYS A 437 -70.23 9.69 73.80
CA LYS A 437 -71.14 8.73 74.46
C LYS A 437 -70.92 8.70 75.98
N THR A 438 -69.66 8.68 76.44
CA THR A 438 -69.33 8.75 77.87
C THR A 438 -69.80 10.07 78.49
N ILE A 439 -69.61 11.22 77.82
CA ILE A 439 -70.12 12.52 78.25
C ILE A 439 -71.66 12.49 78.37
N LYS A 440 -72.37 11.91 77.39
CA LYS A 440 -73.84 11.74 77.45
C LYS A 440 -74.28 10.83 78.60
N GLN A 441 -73.53 9.77 78.92
CA GLN A 441 -73.82 8.90 80.06
C GLN A 441 -73.59 9.62 81.40
N LEU A 442 -72.51 10.38 81.53
CA LEU A 442 -72.22 11.22 82.70
C LEU A 442 -73.27 12.32 82.88
N GLN A 443 -73.77 12.91 81.78
CA GLN A 443 -74.89 13.84 81.80
C GLN A 443 -76.21 13.16 82.21
N GLN A 444 -76.49 11.94 81.75
CA GLN A 444 -77.71 11.20 82.13
C GLN A 444 -77.70 10.67 83.58
N GLN A 445 -76.56 10.63 84.27
CA GLN A 445 -76.49 10.35 85.72
C GLN A 445 -76.88 11.57 86.59
N GLN A 446 -77.21 12.71 85.98
CA GLN A 446 -77.86 13.86 86.61
C GLN A 446 -79.20 14.07 85.88
N GLN A 447 -80.39 13.96 86.47
CA GLN A 447 -80.87 14.13 87.86
C GLN A 447 -82.29 13.49 87.95
N PRO A 448 -83.09 13.60 89.05
CA PRO A 448 -82.80 14.20 90.36
C PRO A 448 -83.17 13.32 91.58
N GLN A 449 -82.31 13.30 92.60
CA GLN A 449 -82.67 13.55 94.01
C GLN A 449 -81.41 13.99 94.78
N GLY A 450 -81.57 14.82 95.82
CA GLY A 450 -80.49 15.17 96.76
C GLY A 450 -79.71 16.46 96.45
N LYS A 451 -79.83 17.43 97.35
CA LYS A 451 -79.21 18.76 97.31
C LYS A 451 -77.68 18.73 97.23
N GLY A 452 -77.08 19.45 96.28
CA GLY A 452 -75.66 19.81 96.29
C GLY A 452 -75.18 20.39 94.94
N PRO A 453 -74.36 21.47 94.92
CA PRO A 453 -73.77 21.97 93.68
C PRO A 453 -72.55 21.11 93.28
N PRO A 454 -72.49 20.56 92.06
CA PRO A 454 -71.31 19.82 91.62
C PRO A 454 -70.16 20.78 91.33
N ARG A 455 -69.13 20.78 92.19
CA ARG A 455 -67.81 21.30 91.83
C ARG A 455 -67.16 20.34 90.81
N PHE A 456 -67.34 20.63 89.52
CA PHE A 456 -66.25 20.36 88.60
C PHE A 456 -65.08 21.25 89.02
N SER A 457 -63.86 20.72 89.10
CA SER A 457 -62.69 21.58 89.20
C SER A 457 -62.54 22.33 87.89
N GLU A 458 -62.37 23.65 87.97
CA GLU A 458 -62.19 24.54 86.83
C GLU A 458 -61.05 24.07 85.91
N GLU A 459 -59.99 23.55 86.53
CA GLU A 459 -58.87 22.84 85.93
C GLU A 459 -59.28 21.64 85.04
N SER A 460 -60.28 20.83 85.44
CA SER A 460 -60.76 19.70 84.62
C SER A 460 -61.56 20.16 83.40
N VAL A 461 -62.29 21.27 83.51
CA VAL A 461 -63.03 21.86 82.38
C VAL A 461 -62.04 22.48 81.40
N LEU A 462 -61.07 23.26 81.90
CA LEU A 462 -59.98 23.83 81.10
C LEU A 462 -59.10 22.75 80.44
N GLN A 463 -58.89 21.60 81.10
CA GLN A 463 -58.19 20.46 80.51
C GLN A 463 -58.97 19.88 79.32
N LEU A 464 -60.27 19.62 79.48
CA LEU A 464 -61.13 19.12 78.40
C LEU A 464 -61.30 20.14 77.26
N GLU A 465 -61.34 21.44 77.55
CA GLU A 465 -61.35 22.49 76.51
C GLU A 465 -60.03 22.55 75.74
N ARG A 466 -58.88 22.41 76.42
CA ARG A 466 -57.56 22.31 75.76
C ARG A 466 -57.47 21.07 74.87
N GLU A 467 -57.92 19.92 75.36
CA GLU A 467 -57.93 18.66 74.61
C GLU A 467 -58.88 18.75 73.40
N LEU A 468 -60.05 19.38 73.54
CA LEU A 468 -60.98 19.63 72.42
C LEU A 468 -60.41 20.59 71.38
N VAL A 469 -59.74 21.67 71.81
CA VAL A 469 -59.05 22.61 70.92
C VAL A 469 -57.87 21.93 70.21
N GLN A 470 -57.08 21.13 70.90
CA GLN A 470 -55.96 20.40 70.32
C GLN A 470 -56.41 19.29 69.36
N ALA A 471 -57.53 18.62 69.65
CA ALA A 471 -58.16 17.67 68.74
C ALA A 471 -58.65 18.36 67.46
N ARG A 472 -59.31 19.53 67.58
CA ARG A 472 -59.74 20.33 66.42
C ARG A 472 -58.58 20.93 65.62
N LEU A 473 -57.47 21.27 66.27
CA LEU A 473 -56.25 21.71 65.57
C LEU A 473 -55.70 20.58 64.69
N LYS A 474 -55.56 19.38 65.25
CA LYS A 474 -55.14 18.17 64.51
C LYS A 474 -56.13 17.79 63.40
N GLU A 475 -57.43 17.94 63.65
CA GLU A 475 -58.46 17.73 62.64
C GLU A 475 -58.25 18.68 61.45
N ALA A 476 -58.08 19.99 61.71
CA ALA A 476 -57.82 20.99 60.68
C ALA A 476 -56.48 20.77 59.94
N GLU A 477 -55.41 20.42 60.66
CA GLU A 477 -54.11 20.04 60.08
C GLU A 477 -54.25 18.85 59.12
N SER A 478 -54.98 17.80 59.54
CA SER A 478 -55.21 16.60 58.73
C SER A 478 -56.06 16.89 57.48
N GLN A 479 -57.07 17.77 57.59
CA GLN A 479 -57.89 18.20 56.45
C GLN A 479 -57.09 19.06 55.45
N CYS A 480 -56.17 19.88 55.93
CA CYS A 480 -55.28 20.68 55.08
C CYS A 480 -54.34 19.78 54.27
N ALA A 481 -53.68 18.81 54.94
CA ALA A 481 -52.80 17.83 54.28
C ALA A 481 -53.56 16.95 53.26
N LEU A 482 -54.81 16.56 53.57
CA LEU A 482 -55.68 15.84 52.63
C LEU A 482 -55.95 16.65 51.35
N LYS A 483 -56.16 17.96 51.49
CA LYS A 483 -56.39 18.85 50.36
C LYS A 483 -55.14 19.03 49.50
N GLU A 484 -53.96 19.24 50.12
CA GLU A 484 -52.70 19.30 49.37
C GLU A 484 -52.42 18.01 48.57
N MET A 485 -52.78 16.84 49.10
CA MET A 485 -52.67 15.58 48.35
C MET A 485 -53.67 15.52 47.17
N GLN A 486 -54.89 16.04 47.32
CA GLN A 486 -55.85 16.11 46.20
C GLN A 486 -55.38 17.07 45.10
N ASP A 487 -54.88 18.25 45.47
CA ASP A 487 -54.35 19.23 44.52
C ASP A 487 -53.11 18.66 43.78
N LYS A 488 -52.23 17.91 44.47
CA LYS A 488 -51.10 17.18 43.87
C LYS A 488 -51.51 16.06 42.90
N ILE A 489 -52.64 15.38 43.15
CA ILE A 489 -53.17 14.36 42.24
C ILE A 489 -53.68 15.01 40.94
N LEU A 490 -54.44 16.10 41.04
CA LEU A 490 -54.92 16.86 39.87
C LEU A 490 -53.77 17.37 39.00
N ASP A 491 -52.68 17.88 39.60
CA ASP A 491 -51.51 18.36 38.86
C ASP A 491 -50.58 17.22 38.37
N MET A 492 -50.81 15.96 38.78
CA MET A 492 -50.26 14.76 38.11
C MET A 492 -51.11 14.36 36.90
N GLU A 493 -52.43 14.26 37.06
CA GLU A 493 -53.37 13.90 35.97
C GLU A 493 -53.21 14.86 34.78
N LYS A 494 -53.12 16.15 35.06
CA LYS A 494 -52.90 17.24 34.10
C LYS A 494 -51.54 17.20 33.39
N ARG A 495 -50.48 16.67 34.03
CA ARG A 495 -49.18 16.40 33.39
C ARG A 495 -49.22 15.14 32.52
N ASN A 496 -50.00 14.14 32.92
CA ASN A 496 -50.17 12.92 32.15
C ASN A 496 -50.86 13.20 30.80
N THR A 497 -51.77 14.19 30.77
CA THR A 497 -52.37 14.75 29.54
C THR A 497 -51.47 15.71 28.74
N SER A 498 -50.18 15.84 29.06
CA SER A 498 -49.24 16.71 28.33
C SER A 498 -48.01 15.98 27.75
N LEU A 499 -48.06 14.65 27.64
CA LEU A 499 -47.05 13.86 26.92
C LEU A 499 -47.31 13.93 25.39
N PRO A 500 -46.30 13.66 24.53
CA PRO A 500 -46.43 13.83 23.08
C PRO A 500 -47.53 12.96 22.47
N ASP A 501 -48.54 13.63 21.91
CA ASP A 501 -49.86 13.09 21.57
C ASP A 501 -49.98 12.60 20.12
N ASP A 502 -51.15 12.08 19.74
CA ASP A 502 -51.52 11.57 18.41
C ASP A 502 -51.29 12.56 17.24
N THR A 503 -51.01 13.84 17.55
CA THR A 503 -50.72 14.92 16.60
C THR A 503 -49.68 14.56 15.53
N ASN A 504 -48.65 13.77 15.87
CA ASN A 504 -47.65 13.32 14.90
C ASN A 504 -48.20 12.30 13.89
N VAL A 505 -49.12 11.43 14.33
CA VAL A 505 -49.81 10.47 13.45
C VAL A 505 -50.84 11.18 12.60
N ALA A 506 -51.63 12.08 13.20
CA ALA A 506 -52.61 12.91 12.50
C ALA A 506 -51.95 13.75 11.39
N ARG A 507 -50.83 14.42 11.66
CA ARG A 507 -50.11 15.21 10.66
C ARG A 507 -49.60 14.36 9.50
N LEU A 508 -49.07 13.15 9.76
CA LEU A 508 -48.65 12.23 8.69
C LEU A 508 -49.84 11.72 7.86
N GLN A 509 -51.01 11.57 8.47
CA GLN A 509 -52.25 11.26 7.75
C GLN A 509 -52.73 12.45 6.91
N GLU A 510 -52.66 13.69 7.41
CA GLU A 510 -52.97 14.91 6.64
C GLU A 510 -52.03 15.09 5.44
N GLU A 511 -50.72 14.90 5.63
CA GLU A 511 -49.75 14.97 4.52
C GLU A 511 -50.03 13.90 3.45
N LEU A 512 -50.41 12.68 3.85
CA LEU A 512 -50.81 11.60 2.94
C LEU A 512 -52.13 11.91 2.19
N ILE A 513 -53.13 12.45 2.87
CA ILE A 513 -54.40 12.89 2.26
C ILE A 513 -54.12 14.03 1.26
N GLY A 514 -53.27 15.00 1.62
CA GLY A 514 -52.87 16.09 0.74
C GLY A 514 -52.12 15.63 -0.52
N VAL A 515 -51.33 14.55 -0.44
CA VAL A 515 -50.75 13.92 -1.64
C VAL A 515 -51.83 13.28 -2.51
N LYS A 516 -52.76 12.51 -1.91
CA LYS A 516 -53.82 11.81 -2.64
C LYS A 516 -54.85 12.73 -3.30
N LEU A 517 -55.12 13.91 -2.72
CA LEU A 517 -55.96 14.94 -3.34
C LEU A 517 -55.32 15.49 -4.63
N ARG A 518 -54.03 15.85 -4.59
CA ARG A 518 -53.31 16.36 -5.79
C ARG A 518 -53.23 15.34 -6.92
N GLU A 519 -53.12 14.05 -6.59
CA GLU A 519 -53.19 12.95 -7.57
C GLU A 519 -54.59 12.86 -8.21
N ALA A 520 -55.65 13.01 -7.41
CA ALA A 520 -57.02 13.01 -7.92
C ALA A 520 -57.33 14.22 -8.81
N GLU A 521 -56.87 15.42 -8.43
CA GLU A 521 -57.03 16.68 -9.19
C GLU A 521 -56.36 16.60 -10.57
N ALA A 522 -55.14 16.03 -10.65
CA ALA A 522 -54.48 15.78 -11.93
C ALA A 522 -55.26 14.80 -12.82
N LEU A 523 -55.87 13.77 -12.21
CA LEU A 523 -56.69 12.79 -12.92
C LEU A 523 -58.07 13.33 -13.35
N THR A 524 -58.65 14.31 -12.66
CA THR A 524 -59.86 15.01 -13.12
C THR A 524 -59.53 16.00 -14.24
N GLY A 525 -58.47 16.79 -14.11
CA GLY A 525 -58.01 17.70 -15.17
C GLY A 525 -57.72 16.96 -16.50
N LEU A 526 -57.12 15.77 -16.44
CA LEU A 526 -56.92 14.92 -17.62
C LEU A 526 -58.23 14.41 -18.23
N LYS A 527 -59.26 14.14 -17.42
CA LYS A 527 -60.60 13.73 -17.91
C LYS A 527 -61.34 14.91 -18.54
N GLU A 528 -61.22 16.10 -17.96
CA GLU A 528 -61.80 17.34 -18.47
C GLU A 528 -61.18 17.74 -19.81
N LEU A 529 -59.85 17.74 -19.95
CA LEU A 529 -59.17 17.98 -21.23
C LEU A 529 -59.67 17.01 -22.32
N ARG A 530 -59.77 15.71 -21.98
CA ARG A 530 -60.29 14.69 -22.89
C ARG A 530 -61.78 14.88 -23.25
N GLN A 531 -62.57 15.49 -22.37
CA GLN A 531 -63.96 15.85 -22.69
C GLN A 531 -64.00 17.10 -23.57
N GLN A 532 -63.20 18.13 -23.31
CA GLN A 532 -63.08 19.31 -24.16
C GLN A 532 -62.65 18.94 -25.58
N VAL A 533 -61.70 18.01 -25.75
CA VAL A 533 -61.33 17.47 -27.07
C VAL A 533 -62.52 16.81 -27.76
N ARG A 534 -63.25 15.90 -27.08
CA ARG A 534 -64.47 15.28 -27.64
C ARG A 534 -65.53 16.32 -28.00
N ASP A 535 -65.79 17.29 -27.13
CA ASP A 535 -66.78 18.33 -27.35
C ASP A 535 -66.39 19.22 -28.54
N LEU A 536 -65.10 19.55 -28.71
CA LEU A 536 -64.60 20.29 -29.87
C LEU A 536 -64.68 19.47 -31.16
N GLU A 537 -64.36 18.18 -31.13
CA GLU A 537 -64.49 17.29 -32.28
C GLU A 537 -65.96 17.12 -32.70
N ASP A 538 -66.87 16.96 -31.74
CA ASP A 538 -68.31 16.96 -31.98
C ASP A 538 -68.82 18.30 -32.52
N HIS A 539 -68.32 19.44 -31.99
CA HIS A 539 -68.67 20.76 -32.52
C HIS A 539 -68.15 20.94 -33.95
N TRP A 540 -66.95 20.45 -34.26
CA TRP A 540 -66.37 20.46 -35.60
C TRP A 540 -67.17 19.58 -36.57
N GLN A 541 -67.54 18.35 -36.17
CA GLN A 541 -68.42 17.48 -36.98
C GLN A 541 -69.81 18.11 -37.18
N ARG A 542 -70.41 18.67 -36.12
CA ARG A 542 -71.69 19.39 -36.19
C ARG A 542 -71.59 20.65 -37.05
N HIS A 543 -70.43 21.31 -37.12
CA HIS A 543 -70.19 22.46 -37.99
C HIS A 543 -70.04 22.03 -39.45
N LEU A 544 -69.22 21.02 -39.74
CA LEU A 544 -69.07 20.41 -41.08
C LEU A 544 -70.43 19.95 -41.65
N ALA A 545 -71.23 19.23 -40.85
CA ALA A 545 -72.55 18.78 -41.25
C ALA A 545 -73.52 19.94 -41.58
N ARG A 546 -73.37 21.10 -40.93
CA ARG A 546 -74.17 22.31 -41.20
C ARG A 546 -73.66 23.13 -42.39
N THR A 547 -72.36 23.06 -42.71
CA THR A 547 -71.73 23.88 -43.76
C THR A 547 -71.54 23.15 -45.10
N ALA A 548 -71.70 21.83 -45.15
CA ALA A 548 -71.52 20.96 -46.33
C ALA A 548 -72.31 21.32 -47.61
N SER A 549 -73.07 22.43 -47.65
CA SER A 549 -73.83 22.86 -48.83
C SER A 549 -73.84 24.38 -49.10
N ARG A 550 -73.11 25.23 -48.36
CA ARG A 550 -72.99 26.68 -48.66
C ARG A 550 -71.63 27.29 -48.28
N TRP A 551 -70.74 27.42 -49.26
CA TRP A 551 -69.47 28.15 -49.15
C TRP A 551 -69.40 29.26 -50.21
N LYS A 552 -69.63 30.52 -49.82
CA LYS A 552 -69.40 31.68 -50.72
C LYS A 552 -69.07 33.03 -50.06
N ASP A 553 -69.00 33.10 -48.72
CA ASP A 553 -68.57 34.31 -47.99
C ASP A 553 -67.13 34.14 -47.48
N SER A 554 -66.25 35.11 -47.71
CA SER A 554 -64.83 35.04 -47.31
C SER A 554 -64.63 35.04 -45.79
N SER A 555 -65.37 35.88 -45.05
CA SER A 555 -65.28 35.99 -43.58
C SER A 555 -65.51 34.66 -42.84
N LYS A 556 -66.38 33.79 -43.37
CA LYS A 556 -66.65 32.45 -42.81
C LYS A 556 -65.56 31.42 -43.14
N LYS A 557 -64.69 31.72 -44.11
CA LYS A 557 -63.54 30.87 -44.46
C LYS A 557 -62.35 31.13 -43.55
N ASN A 558 -62.13 32.39 -43.12
CA ASN A 558 -61.10 32.74 -42.14
C ASN A 558 -61.39 32.08 -40.78
N THR A 559 -62.60 32.25 -40.26
CA THR A 559 -63.03 31.63 -38.99
C THR A 559 -63.05 30.09 -39.04
N MET A 560 -63.23 29.47 -40.21
CA MET A 560 -63.00 28.04 -40.39
C MET A 560 -61.51 27.68 -40.27
N SER A 561 -60.62 28.46 -40.88
CA SER A 561 -59.16 28.25 -40.76
C SER A 561 -58.73 28.40 -39.31
N GLU A 562 -59.12 29.49 -38.65
CA GLU A 562 -58.81 29.77 -37.23
C GLU A 562 -59.21 28.61 -36.32
N LEU A 563 -60.42 28.07 -36.46
CA LEU A 563 -60.87 26.89 -35.69
C LEU A 563 -60.16 25.58 -36.09
N GLN A 564 -59.75 25.44 -37.36
CA GLN A 564 -58.99 24.29 -37.82
C GLN A 564 -57.54 24.32 -37.31
N ASP A 565 -56.93 25.50 -37.28
CA ASP A 565 -55.59 25.76 -36.78
C ASP A 565 -55.55 25.63 -35.24
N GLU A 566 -56.58 26.11 -34.53
CA GLU A 566 -56.75 25.85 -33.09
C GLU A 566 -56.90 24.35 -32.80
N LEU A 567 -57.78 23.63 -33.51
CA LEU A 567 -57.96 22.17 -33.34
C LEU A 567 -56.68 21.39 -33.62
N MET A 568 -55.89 21.80 -34.63
CA MET A 568 -54.58 21.23 -34.90
C MET A 568 -53.58 21.56 -33.77
N SER A 569 -53.59 22.77 -33.20
CA SER A 569 -52.75 23.14 -32.05
C SER A 569 -53.07 22.35 -30.79
N VAL A 570 -54.34 22.01 -30.57
CA VAL A 570 -54.79 21.20 -29.42
C VAL A 570 -54.40 19.73 -29.64
N ARG A 571 -54.60 19.20 -30.84
CA ARG A 571 -54.17 17.83 -31.20
C ARG A 571 -52.64 17.67 -31.17
N LEU A 572 -51.87 18.70 -31.53
CA LEU A 572 -50.42 18.68 -31.39
C LEU A 572 -50.02 18.57 -29.92
N ARG A 573 -50.57 19.44 -29.06
CA ARG A 573 -50.34 19.42 -27.60
C ARG A 573 -50.82 18.13 -26.93
N GLU A 574 -51.91 17.52 -27.40
CA GLU A 574 -52.31 16.20 -26.92
C GLU A 574 -51.32 15.11 -27.37
N ALA A 575 -50.86 15.14 -28.62
CA ALA A 575 -49.86 14.19 -29.11
C ALA A 575 -48.52 14.32 -28.39
N GLU A 576 -48.08 15.55 -28.07
CA GLU A 576 -46.92 15.87 -27.25
C GLU A 576 -47.08 15.31 -25.83
N ALA A 577 -48.15 15.65 -25.12
CA ALA A 577 -48.43 15.13 -23.78
C ALA A 577 -48.60 13.58 -23.75
N GLN A 578 -49.15 12.98 -24.82
CA GLN A 578 -49.18 11.53 -24.97
C GLN A 578 -47.79 10.92 -25.25
N ALA A 579 -46.88 11.63 -25.92
CA ALA A 579 -45.51 11.20 -26.13
C ALA A 579 -44.71 11.26 -24.81
N GLU A 580 -44.80 12.38 -24.09
CA GLU A 580 -44.22 12.54 -22.74
C GLU A 580 -44.73 11.45 -21.78
N LEU A 581 -46.02 11.11 -21.82
CA LEU A 581 -46.59 10.03 -21.00
C LEU A 581 -46.00 8.65 -21.36
N ARG A 582 -45.70 8.39 -22.64
CA ARG A 582 -45.05 7.14 -23.08
C ARG A 582 -43.59 7.09 -22.63
N GLU A 583 -42.86 8.19 -22.79
CA GLU A 583 -41.47 8.34 -22.35
C GLU A 583 -41.33 8.21 -20.83
N MET A 584 -42.23 8.83 -20.05
CA MET A 584 -42.28 8.72 -18.59
C MET A 584 -42.59 7.28 -18.13
N ARG A 585 -43.47 6.56 -18.85
CA ARG A 585 -43.75 5.14 -18.58
C ARG A 585 -42.58 4.22 -18.93
N GLN A 586 -41.85 4.51 -20.01
CA GLN A 586 -40.63 3.78 -20.34
C GLN A 586 -39.57 3.99 -19.25
N ARG A 587 -39.31 5.25 -18.84
CA ARG A 587 -38.42 5.57 -17.72
C ARG A 587 -38.82 4.89 -16.41
N MET A 588 -40.12 4.80 -16.13
CA MET A 588 -40.63 4.08 -14.95
C MET A 588 -40.28 2.58 -14.99
N LEU A 589 -40.44 1.93 -16.14
CA LEU A 589 -40.09 0.51 -16.32
C LEU A 589 -38.57 0.28 -16.27
N GLU A 590 -37.78 1.19 -16.84
CA GLU A 590 -36.32 1.20 -16.76
C GLU A 590 -35.85 1.33 -15.30
N LEU A 591 -36.41 2.28 -14.54
CA LEU A 591 -36.12 2.44 -13.11
C LEU A 591 -36.57 1.24 -12.27
N GLU A 592 -37.71 0.61 -12.59
CA GLU A 592 -38.19 -0.58 -11.88
C GLU A 592 -37.27 -1.78 -12.11
N THR A 593 -36.88 -2.06 -13.36
CA THR A 593 -35.92 -3.13 -13.68
C THR A 593 -34.53 -2.84 -13.08
N GLN A 594 -34.08 -1.57 -13.08
CA GLN A 594 -32.85 -1.17 -12.41
C GLN A 594 -32.93 -1.40 -10.89
N ASN A 595 -34.07 -1.10 -10.25
CA ASN A 595 -34.30 -1.36 -8.82
C ASN A 595 -34.27 -2.86 -8.50
N GLN A 596 -34.89 -3.70 -9.33
CA GLN A 596 -34.80 -5.16 -9.21
C GLN A 596 -33.36 -5.68 -9.35
N ILE A 597 -32.55 -5.10 -10.25
CA ILE A 597 -31.12 -5.43 -10.39
C ILE A 597 -30.36 -5.03 -9.11
N HIS A 598 -30.54 -3.81 -8.60
CA HIS A 598 -29.91 -3.35 -7.36
C HIS A 598 -30.32 -4.21 -6.14
N ASN A 599 -31.60 -4.62 -6.03
CA ASN A 599 -32.07 -5.48 -4.93
C ASN A 599 -31.38 -6.86 -4.97
N ASN A 600 -31.20 -7.43 -6.17
CA ASN A 600 -30.50 -8.70 -6.34
C ASN A 600 -28.98 -8.58 -6.08
N GLN A 601 -28.36 -7.45 -6.43
CA GLN A 601 -26.96 -7.17 -6.08
C GLN A 601 -26.79 -7.02 -4.55
N LEU A 602 -27.68 -6.27 -3.90
CA LEU A 602 -27.68 -6.09 -2.43
C LEU A 602 -27.79 -7.43 -1.70
N ARG A 603 -28.70 -8.32 -2.11
CA ARG A 603 -28.83 -9.68 -1.53
C ARG A 603 -27.55 -10.51 -1.63
N ARG A 604 -26.82 -10.41 -2.73
CA ARG A 604 -25.51 -11.10 -2.90
C ARG A 604 -24.46 -10.50 -1.97
N ALA A 605 -24.34 -9.18 -1.93
CA ALA A 605 -23.42 -8.47 -1.03
C ALA A 605 -23.72 -8.74 0.45
N GLU A 606 -25.00 -8.86 0.84
CA GLU A 606 -25.40 -9.31 2.18
C GLU A 606 -24.95 -10.74 2.48
N GLN A 607 -25.11 -11.67 1.53
CA GLN A 607 -24.73 -13.07 1.71
C GLN A 607 -23.20 -13.23 1.79
N GLU A 608 -22.45 -12.52 0.94
CA GLU A 608 -20.99 -12.43 1.00
C GLU A 608 -20.54 -11.84 2.35
N SER A 609 -21.15 -10.73 2.79
CA SER A 609 -20.87 -10.10 4.09
C SER A 609 -21.07 -11.05 5.27
N ARG A 610 -22.17 -11.81 5.30
CA ARG A 610 -22.42 -12.85 6.32
C ARG A 610 -21.33 -13.93 6.31
N SER A 611 -20.97 -14.44 5.12
CA SER A 611 -19.91 -15.46 5.01
C SER A 611 -18.53 -14.96 5.46
N LEU A 612 -18.23 -13.68 5.23
CA LEU A 612 -17.01 -13.04 5.72
C LEU A 612 -17.05 -12.83 7.24
N GLN A 613 -18.21 -12.47 7.80
CA GLN A 613 -18.42 -12.30 9.23
C GLN A 613 -18.25 -13.63 9.98
N GLU A 614 -18.82 -14.73 9.46
CA GLU A 614 -18.61 -16.09 9.97
C GLU A 614 -17.13 -16.50 9.93
N ARG A 615 -16.43 -16.22 8.81
CA ARG A 615 -14.99 -16.51 8.67
C ARG A 615 -14.15 -15.69 9.64
N VAL A 616 -14.50 -14.42 9.88
CA VAL A 616 -13.85 -13.57 10.91
C VAL A 616 -14.11 -14.12 12.31
N GLN A 617 -15.31 -14.59 12.62
CA GLN A 617 -15.64 -15.21 13.92
C GLN A 617 -14.86 -16.52 14.15
N LYS A 618 -14.70 -17.35 13.11
CA LYS A 618 -13.87 -18.57 13.15
C LYS A 618 -12.38 -18.26 13.35
N LEU A 619 -11.83 -17.27 12.63
CA LEU A 619 -10.45 -16.83 12.83
C LEU A 619 -10.24 -16.16 14.20
N THR A 620 -11.24 -15.45 14.73
CA THR A 620 -11.19 -14.81 16.05
C THR A 620 -11.18 -15.83 17.19
N THR A 621 -11.93 -16.93 17.05
CA THR A 621 -11.90 -18.04 18.03
C THR A 621 -10.55 -18.77 17.98
N GLN A 622 -10.06 -19.15 16.79
CA GLN A 622 -8.75 -19.76 16.63
C GLN A 622 -7.60 -18.89 17.20
N ASN A 623 -7.64 -17.57 17.03
CA ASN A 623 -6.64 -16.66 17.63
C ASN A 623 -6.72 -16.60 19.16
N LYS A 624 -7.91 -16.72 19.76
CA LYS A 624 -8.05 -16.83 21.23
C LYS A 624 -7.44 -18.12 21.74
N ASP A 625 -7.71 -19.25 21.08
CA ASP A 625 -7.19 -20.56 21.47
C ASP A 625 -5.65 -20.61 21.38
N LEU A 626 -5.08 -20.07 20.29
CA LEU A 626 -3.62 -19.95 20.13
C LEU A 626 -2.98 -19.03 21.18
N ASN A 627 -3.64 -17.93 21.57
CA ASN A 627 -3.14 -17.04 22.63
C ASN A 627 -3.16 -17.74 24.01
N VAL A 628 -4.19 -18.54 24.31
CA VAL A 628 -4.24 -19.36 25.54
C VAL A 628 -3.12 -20.42 25.53
N GLN A 629 -2.86 -21.09 24.41
CA GLN A 629 -1.73 -22.02 24.29
C GLN A 629 -0.38 -21.32 24.49
N LEU A 630 -0.20 -20.13 23.92
CA LEU A 630 1.02 -19.32 24.05
C LEU A 630 1.25 -18.88 25.51
N GLN A 631 0.18 -18.52 26.24
CA GLN A 631 0.24 -18.20 27.67
C GLN A 631 0.61 -19.42 28.51
N GLU A 632 0.03 -20.60 28.24
CA GLU A 632 0.37 -21.85 28.94
C GLU A 632 1.82 -22.29 28.67
N ILE A 633 2.33 -22.12 27.45
CA ILE A 633 3.74 -22.37 27.11
C ILE A 633 4.66 -21.43 27.90
N LYS A 634 4.36 -20.12 27.93
CA LYS A 634 5.11 -19.15 28.75
C LYS A 634 5.09 -19.49 30.24
N ARG A 635 3.94 -19.93 30.77
CA ARG A 635 3.79 -20.38 32.16
C ARG A 635 4.70 -21.56 32.47
N ARG A 636 4.71 -22.60 31.62
CA ARG A 636 5.60 -23.77 31.74
C ARG A 636 7.08 -23.40 31.63
N GLN A 637 7.43 -22.49 30.73
CA GLN A 637 8.81 -22.01 30.60
C GLN A 637 9.30 -21.36 31.90
N ALA A 638 8.48 -20.51 32.53
CA ALA A 638 8.80 -19.92 33.82
C ALA A 638 8.90 -20.95 34.97
N GLU A 639 8.05 -21.99 34.98
CA GLU A 639 8.15 -23.10 35.94
C GLU A 639 9.45 -23.90 35.79
N ILE A 640 9.88 -24.15 34.55
CA ILE A 640 11.14 -24.86 34.25
C ILE A 640 12.36 -23.98 34.63
N GLU A 641 12.29 -22.68 34.34
CA GLU A 641 13.36 -21.74 34.71
C GLU A 641 13.50 -21.59 36.24
N CYS A 642 12.38 -21.61 36.97
CA CYS A 642 12.38 -21.60 38.43
C CYS A 642 13.06 -22.85 39.01
N LYS A 643 12.65 -24.05 38.56
CA LYS A 643 13.25 -25.32 38.98
C LYS A 643 14.73 -25.42 38.66
N SER A 644 15.14 -24.95 37.48
CA SER A 644 16.57 -24.88 37.10
C SER A 644 17.38 -23.99 38.06
N LYS A 645 16.84 -22.83 38.47
CA LYS A 645 17.46 -21.95 39.46
C LYS A 645 17.52 -22.58 40.86
N GLU A 646 16.48 -23.30 41.27
CA GLU A 646 16.44 -24.07 42.53
C GLU A 646 17.47 -25.20 42.55
N GLU A 647 17.58 -25.98 41.47
CA GLU A 647 18.58 -27.05 41.32
C GLU A 647 20.02 -26.50 41.37
N VAL A 648 20.30 -25.39 40.67
CA VAL A 648 21.59 -24.69 40.71
C VAL A 648 21.89 -24.17 42.12
N MET A 649 20.90 -23.63 42.84
CA MET A 649 21.07 -23.18 44.22
C MET A 649 21.36 -24.37 45.16
N ALA A 650 20.68 -25.49 44.99
CA ALA A 650 20.89 -26.71 45.77
C ALA A 650 22.25 -27.39 45.49
N VAL A 651 22.82 -27.23 44.29
CA VAL A 651 24.23 -27.61 44.03
C VAL A 651 25.18 -26.67 44.78
N ARG A 652 25.01 -25.34 44.62
CA ARG A 652 25.89 -24.34 45.26
C ARG A 652 25.92 -24.42 46.79
N LEU A 653 24.78 -24.70 47.42
CA LEU A 653 24.70 -24.93 48.87
C LEU A 653 25.57 -26.13 49.27
N ARG A 654 25.40 -27.29 48.62
CA ARG A 654 26.21 -28.48 48.89
C ARG A 654 27.70 -28.28 48.59
N GLU A 655 28.06 -27.43 47.62
CA GLU A 655 29.46 -27.05 47.41
C GLU A 655 30.01 -26.19 48.55
N ALA A 656 29.22 -25.24 49.05
CA ALA A 656 29.59 -24.41 50.21
C ALA A 656 29.73 -25.24 51.49
N ASP A 657 28.81 -26.17 51.76
CA ASP A 657 28.86 -27.10 52.90
C ASP A 657 30.14 -27.95 52.87
N ASN A 658 30.49 -28.50 51.70
CA ASN A 658 31.73 -29.26 51.49
C ASN A 658 32.99 -28.39 51.66
N ILE A 659 32.94 -27.11 51.29
CA ILE A 659 34.06 -26.17 51.51
C ILE A 659 34.22 -25.85 53.00
N ALA A 660 33.13 -25.66 53.73
CA ALA A 660 33.16 -25.46 55.19
C ALA A 660 33.74 -26.68 55.91
N ALA A 661 33.25 -27.90 55.61
CA ALA A 661 33.77 -29.14 56.19
C ALA A 661 35.27 -29.35 55.88
N MET A 662 35.72 -29.03 54.65
CA MET A 662 37.15 -29.06 54.33
C MET A 662 37.97 -28.05 55.15
N ALA A 663 37.43 -26.86 55.43
CA ALA A 663 38.12 -25.85 56.24
C ALA A 663 38.22 -26.27 57.72
N GLU A 664 37.17 -26.85 58.29
CA GLU A 664 37.18 -27.41 59.66
C GLU A 664 38.23 -28.53 59.81
N LEU A 665 38.27 -29.47 58.87
CA LEU A 665 39.30 -30.54 58.85
C LEU A 665 40.72 -29.97 58.68
N GLN A 666 40.90 -28.88 57.92
CA GLN A 666 42.19 -28.20 57.80
C GLN A 666 42.60 -27.48 59.09
N GLN A 667 41.65 -26.92 59.84
CA GLN A 667 41.92 -26.34 61.15
C GLN A 667 42.35 -27.44 62.16
N GLN A 668 41.61 -28.55 62.23
CA GLN A 668 41.95 -29.68 63.11
C GLN A 668 43.35 -30.26 62.83
N ILE A 669 43.72 -30.42 61.55
CA ILE A 669 45.08 -30.80 61.17
C ILE A 669 46.10 -29.79 61.71
N SER A 670 45.84 -28.49 61.54
CA SER A 670 46.76 -27.43 61.99
C SER A 670 46.95 -27.45 63.51
N GLU A 671 45.88 -27.69 64.28
CA GLU A 671 45.93 -27.82 65.75
C GLU A 671 46.73 -29.06 66.19
N LEU A 672 46.52 -30.22 65.55
CA LEU A 672 47.33 -31.42 65.80
C LEU A 672 48.79 -31.26 65.38
N GLU A 673 49.08 -30.49 64.32
CA GLU A 673 50.45 -30.18 63.91
C GLU A 673 51.18 -29.28 64.91
N ILE A 674 50.48 -28.36 65.58
CA ILE A 674 51.02 -27.57 66.69
C ILE A 674 51.32 -28.48 67.89
N GLN A 675 50.36 -29.29 68.35
CA GLN A 675 50.54 -30.23 69.46
C GLN A 675 51.69 -31.23 69.21
N LYS A 676 51.88 -31.66 67.96
CA LYS A 676 52.98 -32.52 67.50
C LYS A 676 54.35 -31.84 67.63
N GLU A 677 54.43 -30.53 67.43
CA GLU A 677 55.67 -29.78 67.59
C GLU A 677 55.95 -29.45 69.06
N GLU A 678 54.93 -29.06 69.83
CA GLU A 678 54.99 -28.90 71.30
C GLU A 678 55.48 -30.20 71.97
N GLY A 679 54.94 -31.35 71.58
CA GLY A 679 55.34 -32.67 72.10
C GLY A 679 56.79 -33.07 71.80
N LYS A 680 57.39 -32.57 70.70
CA LYS A 680 58.84 -32.71 70.45
C LYS A 680 59.65 -31.82 71.37
N VAL A 681 59.30 -30.54 71.45
CA VAL A 681 60.00 -29.53 72.27
C VAL A 681 60.00 -29.96 73.74
N GLN A 682 58.85 -30.42 74.24
CA GLN A 682 58.67 -30.89 75.61
C GLN A 682 59.44 -32.19 75.91
N GLY A 683 59.57 -33.10 74.94
CA GLY A 683 60.40 -34.30 75.07
C GLY A 683 61.91 -33.98 75.11
N GLN A 684 62.37 -33.04 74.28
CA GLN A 684 63.75 -32.55 74.29
C GLN A 684 64.12 -31.88 75.62
N LEU A 685 63.25 -30.99 76.12
CA LEU A 685 63.43 -30.25 77.38
C LEU A 685 63.44 -31.16 78.62
N ASN A 686 62.55 -32.16 78.70
CA ASN A 686 62.44 -33.02 79.88
C ASN A 686 63.27 -34.32 79.79
N HIS A 687 63.95 -34.56 78.68
CA HIS A 687 64.67 -35.80 78.38
C HIS A 687 63.77 -37.07 78.49
N THR A 688 62.50 -36.94 78.09
CA THR A 688 61.51 -38.02 78.11
C THR A 688 61.18 -38.51 76.69
N ASP A 689 60.91 -39.81 76.55
CA ASP A 689 60.56 -40.40 75.26
C ASP A 689 59.10 -40.11 74.86
N SER A 690 58.89 -38.99 74.17
CA SER A 690 57.59 -38.64 73.56
C SER A 690 57.36 -39.29 72.19
N SER A 691 58.21 -40.24 71.74
CA SER A 691 58.15 -40.82 70.39
C SER A 691 56.84 -41.54 70.07
N GLN A 692 56.16 -42.13 71.06
CA GLN A 692 54.86 -42.77 70.83
C GLN A 692 53.77 -41.74 70.58
N TYR A 693 53.63 -40.75 71.46
CA TYR A 693 52.68 -39.63 71.30
C TYR A 693 52.85 -38.90 69.96
N ILE A 694 54.10 -38.72 69.51
CA ILE A 694 54.44 -38.12 68.21
C ILE A 694 54.10 -39.06 67.01
N ARG A 695 53.97 -40.38 67.21
CA ARG A 695 53.39 -41.30 66.21
C ARG A 695 51.87 -41.18 66.20
N ASP A 696 51.22 -41.29 67.35
CA ASP A 696 49.76 -41.27 67.48
C ASP A 696 49.15 -40.00 66.83
N LEU A 697 49.78 -38.83 67.05
CA LEU A 697 49.39 -37.57 66.40
C LEU A 697 49.63 -37.55 64.88
N LYS A 698 50.70 -38.19 64.37
CA LYS A 698 50.94 -38.28 62.91
C LYS A 698 49.89 -39.13 62.22
N ASP A 699 49.47 -40.22 62.86
CA ASP A 699 48.50 -41.14 62.29
C ASP A 699 47.11 -40.48 62.23
N GLN A 700 46.70 -39.76 63.28
CA GLN A 700 45.49 -38.90 63.26
C GLN A 700 45.54 -37.83 62.16
N ILE A 701 46.69 -37.14 61.99
CA ILE A 701 46.86 -36.17 60.89
C ILE A 701 46.72 -36.87 59.52
N ALA A 702 47.26 -38.09 59.36
CA ALA A 702 47.18 -38.84 58.11
C ALA A 702 45.73 -39.28 57.78
N GLU A 703 44.92 -39.60 58.79
CA GLU A 703 43.49 -39.90 58.69
C GLU A 703 42.67 -38.67 58.26
N LEU A 704 42.80 -37.53 58.94
CA LEU A 704 42.11 -36.28 58.54
C LEU A 704 42.54 -35.83 57.13
N GLN A 705 43.82 -35.97 56.77
CA GLN A 705 44.28 -35.73 55.40
C GLN A 705 43.69 -36.72 54.39
N HIS A 706 43.34 -37.94 54.79
CA HIS A 706 42.64 -38.90 53.94
C HIS A 706 41.17 -38.50 53.72
N GLU A 707 40.48 -38.01 54.75
CA GLU A 707 39.11 -37.51 54.63
C GLU A 707 39.02 -36.29 53.70
N ILE A 708 39.94 -35.33 53.83
CA ILE A 708 40.06 -34.20 52.87
C ILE A 708 40.30 -34.69 51.44
N ARG A 709 41.10 -35.76 51.24
CA ARG A 709 41.29 -36.37 49.90
C ARG A 709 39.98 -37.00 49.38
N CYS A 710 39.17 -37.60 50.25
CA CYS A 710 37.87 -38.16 49.88
C CYS A 710 36.87 -37.08 49.45
N LEU A 711 36.74 -35.98 50.22
CA LEU A 711 35.88 -34.84 49.88
C LEU A 711 36.31 -34.19 48.55
N LYS A 712 37.62 -33.97 48.35
CA LYS A 712 38.17 -33.49 47.06
C LYS A 712 37.91 -34.48 45.90
N GLY A 713 37.92 -35.79 46.17
CA GLY A 713 37.57 -36.83 45.20
C GLY A 713 36.10 -36.79 44.77
N GLN A 714 35.17 -36.44 45.67
CA GLN A 714 33.75 -36.27 45.33
C GLN A 714 33.54 -35.09 44.37
N ARG A 715 34.23 -33.96 44.60
CA ARG A 715 34.24 -32.80 43.68
C ARG A 715 34.63 -33.20 42.25
N GLY A 716 35.61 -34.10 42.11
CA GLY A 716 36.05 -34.64 40.82
C GLY A 716 35.01 -35.50 40.08
N ARG A 717 34.04 -36.10 40.78
CA ARG A 717 32.93 -36.85 40.14
C ARG A 717 31.80 -35.94 39.64
N LEU A 718 31.58 -34.79 40.29
CA LEU A 718 30.57 -33.80 39.87
C LEU A 718 31.07 -32.98 38.67
N ALA A 719 32.38 -32.73 38.57
CA ALA A 719 33.01 -31.97 37.48
C ALA A 719 32.94 -32.62 36.08
N ASN A 720 32.33 -33.81 35.94
CA ASN A 720 32.06 -34.46 34.64
C ASN A 720 30.71 -34.06 34.02
N GLN A 721 29.94 -33.16 34.65
CA GLN A 721 28.93 -32.37 33.94
C GLN A 721 29.59 -31.12 33.31
N PRO A 722 29.10 -30.61 32.17
CA PRO A 722 29.76 -29.53 31.42
C PRO A 722 29.92 -28.26 32.27
N THR A 723 31.08 -27.60 32.12
CA THR A 723 31.54 -26.50 32.97
C THR A 723 30.60 -25.29 32.96
N PHE A 724 30.32 -24.77 34.16
CA PHE A 724 29.30 -23.76 34.45
C PHE A 724 29.69 -22.31 34.07
N ASP A 725 30.20 -22.10 32.85
CA ASP A 725 30.54 -20.77 32.30
C ASP A 725 29.65 -20.36 31.10
N GLY A 726 28.77 -21.25 30.62
CA GLY A 726 28.00 -21.07 29.38
C GLY A 726 26.59 -20.49 29.50
N ILE A 727 26.13 -20.08 30.70
CA ILE A 727 24.74 -19.62 30.90
C ILE A 727 24.64 -18.10 30.66
N HIS A 728 24.51 -17.72 29.39
CA HIS A 728 23.99 -16.39 29.04
C HIS A 728 22.55 -16.24 29.51
N ILE A 729 22.34 -15.48 30.59
CA ILE A 729 20.99 -15.02 30.98
C ILE A 729 20.57 -13.95 29.97
N VAL A 730 19.82 -14.35 28.93
CA VAL A 730 19.30 -13.46 27.89
C VAL A 730 18.16 -12.63 28.46
N ASN A 731 18.52 -11.46 28.99
CA ASN A 731 17.59 -10.48 29.55
C ASN A 731 16.85 -9.73 28.42
N HIS A 732 15.75 -10.32 27.92
CA HIS A 732 14.86 -9.67 26.95
C HIS A 732 13.54 -9.24 27.58
N TYR A 733 13.55 -8.09 28.27
CA TYR A 733 12.34 -7.41 28.74
C TYR A 733 12.48 -5.88 28.83
N ARG A 734 12.55 -5.22 27.67
CA ARG A 734 12.01 -3.88 27.33
C ARG A 734 12.00 -3.81 25.80
N ALA A 735 10.85 -3.66 25.14
CA ALA A 735 9.94 -2.51 25.09
C ALA A 735 10.44 -1.42 24.14
N ASP A 736 9.53 -0.94 23.30
CA ASP A 736 9.77 -0.16 22.08
C ASP A 736 10.25 1.27 22.36
N ASP A 737 11.15 1.78 21.51
CA ASP A 737 11.08 3.17 21.03
C ASP A 737 11.92 3.37 19.74
N GLU A 738 11.75 4.50 19.06
CA GLU A 738 12.37 4.82 17.76
C GLU A 738 13.87 5.16 17.82
N SER A 739 14.67 4.81 16.78
CA SER A 739 15.47 5.78 15.97
C SER A 739 16.61 5.21 15.07
N TYR A 740 16.74 5.83 13.89
CA TYR A 740 17.92 6.08 13.02
C TYR A 740 19.24 5.25 13.08
N GLN A 741 19.55 4.67 11.90
CA GLN A 741 20.84 4.72 11.14
C GLN A 741 22.13 3.99 11.59
N SER A 742 22.74 3.31 10.59
CA SER A 742 24.19 3.26 10.27
C SER A 742 25.13 2.48 11.21
N SER A 743 26.26 1.88 10.76
CA SER A 743 26.65 1.18 9.52
C SER A 743 28.02 0.50 9.80
N ASP A 744 28.46 -0.42 8.95
CA ASP A 744 29.87 -0.86 8.78
C ASP A 744 30.50 -1.67 9.97
N ASP A 745 31.41 -2.64 9.82
CA ASP A 745 31.90 -3.34 8.61
C ASP A 745 32.45 -4.76 8.94
N ASP A 746 32.62 -5.57 7.89
CA ASP A 746 33.60 -6.66 7.67
C ASP A 746 33.69 -7.88 8.66
N GLY A 747 34.32 -9.00 8.23
CA GLY A 747 34.62 -10.10 9.18
C GLY A 747 35.07 -11.49 8.68
N VAL A 748 34.78 -11.88 7.42
CA VAL A 748 35.55 -12.87 6.62
C VAL A 748 35.83 -14.31 7.18
N LYS A 749 35.17 -15.31 6.55
CA LYS A 749 35.65 -16.68 6.14
C LYS A 749 35.49 -17.97 6.99
N VAL A 750 34.94 -18.96 6.28
CA VAL A 750 35.33 -20.40 6.12
C VAL A 750 34.65 -21.50 6.95
N SER A 751 34.22 -22.52 6.20
CA SER A 751 33.49 -23.77 6.51
C SER A 751 34.46 -24.95 6.78
N PRO A 752 34.08 -26.26 6.85
CA PRO A 752 32.75 -26.88 6.68
C PRO A 752 32.35 -28.01 7.66
N LEU A 753 31.07 -28.41 7.57
CA LEU A 753 30.50 -29.77 7.71
C LEU A 753 31.27 -30.86 8.50
N GLN A 754 30.66 -31.37 9.57
CA GLN A 754 30.21 -32.78 9.66
C GLN A 754 29.34 -33.04 10.90
N VAL A 755 28.21 -33.75 10.73
CA VAL A 755 27.40 -34.30 11.83
C VAL A 755 27.00 -35.75 11.50
N PRO A 756 27.60 -36.75 12.15
CA PRO A 756 27.14 -38.13 12.11
C PRO A 756 25.89 -38.33 12.99
N GLN A 757 25.01 -39.24 12.58
CA GLN A 757 23.83 -39.64 13.35
C GLN A 757 24.21 -40.52 14.55
N GLN A 758 23.43 -40.44 15.63
CA GLN A 758 23.00 -41.67 16.30
C GLN A 758 21.55 -41.58 16.81
N ARG A 759 20.88 -42.73 16.86
CA ARG A 759 19.43 -42.87 17.14
C ARG A 759 19.20 -43.43 18.55
N SER A 760 18.13 -42.98 19.19
CA SER A 760 17.37 -43.77 20.18
C SER A 760 15.87 -43.68 19.86
N ARG A 761 15.13 -44.78 20.06
CA ARG A 761 13.87 -45.06 19.33
C ARG A 761 12.85 -45.81 20.19
N ILE A 762 11.75 -45.16 20.56
CA ILE A 762 10.55 -45.78 21.17
C ILE A 762 9.35 -45.07 20.52
N LYS A 763 8.63 -45.61 19.52
CA LYS A 763 7.68 -46.75 19.49
C LYS A 763 6.46 -46.59 20.42
N LEU A 764 5.31 -46.28 19.82
CA LEU A 764 3.98 -46.71 20.24
C LEU A 764 3.34 -47.50 19.08
N HIS A 765 2.31 -48.33 19.35
CA HIS A 765 1.65 -49.20 18.36
C HIS A 765 0.16 -48.81 18.16
N PRO A 766 -0.45 -49.16 17.00
CA PRO A 766 -1.80 -48.73 16.64
C PRO A 766 -2.88 -49.84 16.67
N LYS A 767 -4.14 -49.41 16.51
CA LYS A 767 -5.23 -50.04 15.73
C LYS A 767 -6.14 -48.88 15.23
N LEU A 768 -6.59 -48.81 13.97
CA LEU A 768 -7.52 -49.71 13.23
C LEU A 768 -8.92 -49.75 13.87
N GLU A 769 -10.03 -49.98 13.17
CA GLU A 769 -10.27 -50.36 11.76
C GLU A 769 -11.43 -49.45 11.16
N ASP A 770 -11.70 -49.14 9.87
CA ASP A 770 -11.00 -48.73 8.60
C ASP A 770 -12.08 -48.34 7.51
N THR A 771 -11.82 -47.54 6.42
CA THR A 771 -12.45 -47.64 5.04
C THR A 771 -11.94 -46.63 3.97
N ASP A 772 -11.95 -47.04 2.68
CA ASP A 772 -11.31 -46.41 1.51
C ASP A 772 -12.19 -45.47 0.63
N SER A 773 -11.55 -44.71 -0.28
CA SER A 773 -12.05 -44.25 -1.59
C SER A 773 -10.88 -43.80 -2.49
N ASP A 774 -10.73 -44.39 -3.67
CA ASP A 774 -9.73 -44.03 -4.69
C ASP A 774 -10.35 -43.23 -5.87
N GLU A 775 -9.46 -42.88 -6.81
CA GLU A 775 -9.57 -42.22 -8.13
C GLU A 775 -10.86 -42.43 -8.95
N GLU A 776 -11.31 -41.40 -9.69
CA GLU A 776 -11.31 -41.38 -11.17
C GLU A 776 -11.68 -39.99 -11.76
N GLU A 777 -11.54 -39.84 -13.08
CA GLU A 777 -11.80 -38.63 -13.89
C GLU A 777 -13.20 -38.66 -14.52
N GLU A 778 -13.83 -37.50 -14.82
CA GLU A 778 -14.83 -37.39 -15.89
C GLU A 778 -14.75 -36.04 -16.64
N GLU A 779 -14.97 -36.10 -17.96
CA GLU A 779 -15.19 -34.97 -18.88
C GLU A 779 -16.67 -34.98 -19.36
N ASP A 780 -17.05 -34.17 -20.35
CA ASP A 780 -18.42 -34.10 -20.92
C ASP A 780 -19.54 -33.66 -19.93
N GLY A 781 -20.81 -33.40 -20.33
CA GLY A 781 -21.39 -33.27 -21.68
C GLY A 781 -22.92 -33.03 -21.65
N GLU A 782 -23.48 -32.54 -22.76
CA GLU A 782 -24.92 -32.48 -23.14
C GLU A 782 -26.02 -31.96 -22.14
N ALA A 783 -26.39 -30.69 -22.34
CA ALA A 783 -27.69 -30.26 -22.92
C ALA A 783 -29.09 -30.61 -22.32
N LEU A 784 -30.07 -29.74 -22.66
CA LEU A 784 -31.53 -29.87 -22.50
C LEU A 784 -32.07 -29.74 -21.05
N ARG A 785 -33.31 -29.31 -20.78
CA ARG A 785 -34.47 -29.01 -21.65
C ARG A 785 -35.37 -27.90 -21.06
N ILE A 786 -35.94 -27.03 -21.89
CA ILE A 786 -36.98 -26.07 -21.48
C ILE A 786 -38.28 -26.83 -21.18
N SER A 787 -38.97 -26.50 -20.09
CA SER A 787 -40.32 -27.01 -19.75
C SER A 787 -41.20 -25.87 -19.23
N VAL A 788 -42.37 -25.67 -19.85
CA VAL A 788 -43.31 -24.58 -19.52
C VAL A 788 -44.48 -25.13 -18.70
N PRO A 789 -44.82 -24.55 -17.53
CA PRO A 789 -46.07 -24.87 -16.85
C PRO A 789 -47.24 -24.16 -17.54
N GLN A 790 -48.04 -24.89 -18.32
CA GLN A 790 -49.29 -24.35 -18.88
C GLN A 790 -50.41 -24.30 -17.84
N SER A 791 -51.21 -23.25 -17.94
CA SER A 791 -52.34 -22.88 -17.10
C SER A 791 -53.40 -23.98 -16.87
N SER A 792 -53.77 -24.22 -15.61
CA SER A 792 -55.12 -24.65 -15.24
C SER A 792 -55.98 -23.40 -14.98
N SER A 793 -56.89 -23.06 -15.90
CA SER A 793 -57.75 -21.87 -15.77
C SER A 793 -58.92 -22.11 -14.81
N HIS A 794 -59.43 -21.05 -14.18
CA HIS A 794 -60.86 -20.75 -14.08
C HIS A 794 -61.14 -19.36 -13.48
N LYS A 795 -61.95 -18.55 -14.20
CA LYS A 795 -63.09 -17.72 -13.73
C LYS A 795 -62.87 -16.71 -12.57
N THR A 796 -63.32 -15.45 -12.62
CA THR A 796 -64.14 -14.71 -13.60
C THR A 796 -64.13 -13.20 -13.30
N THR A 797 -64.14 -12.36 -14.35
CA THR A 797 -64.98 -11.13 -14.51
C THR A 797 -64.86 -9.94 -13.53
N SER A 798 -64.64 -8.74 -14.09
CA SER A 798 -64.90 -7.34 -13.62
C SER A 798 -65.14 -7.07 -12.12
N VAL A 799 -64.59 -6.01 -11.54
CA VAL A 799 -64.63 -4.60 -12.02
C VAL A 799 -63.27 -3.93 -12.02
#